data_AF-A0AAW8ZYQ7-F1
#
_entry.id   AF-A0AAW8ZYQ7-F1
#
_cell.length_a   1.000
_cell.length_b   1.000
_cell.length_c   1.000
_cell.angle_alpha   90.00
_cell.angle_beta   90.00
_cell.angle_gamma   90.00
#
_symmetry.space_group_name_H-M   'P 1'
#
loop_
_entity.id
_entity.type
_entity.pdbx_description
1 polymer ?
#
loop_
_entity_poly.entity_id
_entity_poly.type
_entity_poly.pdbx_seq_one_letter_code
_entity_poly.pdbx_strand_id
1 'polypeptide(L)'
;MLSLFQRKRASVAAAASPGPTTDLPKGLTRPETAASLLTTPRRQKLLEHIWQRTSLSRQQFDTLYRTPLERYAALVQQFPASESHHHAYHGGMLDHGLEIVAYALKLRQSYLLPAGATPEDQAAQAEAWTAATAYSALLHDIGKIAVDLHVEQADGSVWHPWHGPLKQPYRFRYREDREYRLHSAATGLLYHQVIDRFILDWLSGFPSLWAALLYIMAGQYEHAGVLGELVIKADRASVAQELGGDPAKAMAAPKHALQRKLLDGLRYLLKEELKLNQPQASDGWLTHDALWLVSKTVSDKLRAHLLSQGIDGIPANNSAVFNVLQEHSMLQPAPDGKAIWRATVTSSSGWSHAFTLLRLSPALIWEAGERPAAYAGTVLVETGQGAEANGESAPDLLDSSMQDTAVDRANPPLESKPSLSTQPVARNAPDMMDELLAMIGASDQPKADEQGNSSFQETPEAPGNPHTVSESVPANKNPISTSTQPSRDESNSTATQMSADHFVTWLQQAIASRRLVINDAKALVHIVADAVYLVSPGVFQRYAQEHPEIADYAKREEMADWQWAQKRFEKLHLHRKQANGLNIWTCEVTGPRKSRRLHGYLLERWQGIFGELPPNNPYLTLREGNSQPPIHTDASNSPDA
;
A
#
# COMPACT_ATOMS: atom_id res chain seq x y z
N MET A 1 14.41 21.65 43.59
CA MET A 1 15.43 22.45 42.88
C MET A 1 15.09 22.62 41.39
N LEU A 2 13.88 23.05 41.01
CA LEU A 2 13.48 23.24 39.60
C LEU A 2 12.67 24.54 39.37
N SER A 3 12.83 25.54 40.25
CA SER A 3 12.13 26.84 40.16
C SER A 3 12.98 27.96 39.55
N LEU A 4 14.21 27.69 39.11
CA LEU A 4 15.16 28.71 38.65
C LEU A 4 15.05 29.07 37.15
N PHE A 5 14.23 28.36 36.37
CA PHE A 5 14.05 28.60 34.94
C PHE A 5 12.57 28.57 34.53
N GLN A 6 11.78 29.55 34.96
CA GLN A 6 10.41 29.74 34.45
C GLN A 6 10.23 31.14 33.84
N ARG A 7 9.79 31.18 32.57
CA ARG A 7 9.09 32.35 32.03
C ARG A 7 7.86 32.64 32.90
N LYS A 8 7.53 33.93 33.10
CA LYS A 8 6.39 34.38 33.91
C LYS A 8 5.12 33.57 33.59
N ARG A 9 4.63 32.82 34.58
CA ARG A 9 3.32 32.16 34.55
C ARG A 9 2.28 33.11 35.14
N ALA A 10 1.17 33.32 34.44
CA ALA A 10 0.04 34.07 34.99
C ALA A 10 -0.61 33.29 36.16
N SER A 11 -1.19 34.01 37.12
CA SER A 11 -1.82 33.42 38.31
C SER A 11 -3.08 32.64 37.95
N VAL A 12 -3.14 31.37 38.33
CA VAL A 12 -4.34 30.53 38.21
C VAL A 12 -5.28 30.83 39.39
N ALA A 13 -6.52 31.24 39.09
CA ALA A 13 -7.57 31.36 40.09
C ALA A 13 -8.14 29.96 40.45
N ALA A 14 -8.62 29.79 41.68
CA ALA A 14 -9.08 28.49 42.17
C ALA A 14 -10.30 27.96 41.38
N ALA A 15 -10.31 26.66 41.10
CA ALA A 15 -11.37 26.00 40.35
C ALA A 15 -12.70 25.98 41.12
N ALA A 16 -13.78 26.39 40.45
CA ALA A 16 -15.15 26.22 40.94
C ALA A 16 -15.71 24.87 40.49
N SER A 17 -16.52 24.23 41.34
CA SER A 17 -17.16 22.94 41.05
C SER A 17 -18.19 23.05 39.91
N PRO A 18 -18.35 22.02 39.06
CA PRO A 18 -19.26 22.07 37.92
C PRO A 18 -20.73 21.94 38.35
N GLY A 19 -21.53 22.96 38.05
CA GLY A 19 -22.99 22.85 37.97
C GLY A 19 -23.43 22.17 36.66
N PRO A 20 -24.67 21.66 36.57
CA PRO A 20 -25.14 20.95 35.39
C PRO A 20 -25.36 21.89 34.20
N THR A 21 -25.11 21.35 32.99
CA THR A 21 -25.59 21.88 31.70
C THR A 21 -25.42 23.39 31.48
N THR A 22 -24.19 23.81 31.21
CA THR A 22 -23.90 25.03 30.42
C THR A 22 -23.23 24.63 29.11
N ASP A 23 -23.50 25.39 28.05
CA ASP A 23 -22.93 25.16 26.72
C ASP A 23 -21.39 25.20 26.78
N LEU A 24 -20.75 24.27 26.06
CA LEU A 24 -19.30 24.26 25.94
C LEU A 24 -18.81 25.56 25.28
N PRO A 25 -17.77 26.22 25.80
CA PRO A 25 -17.06 27.25 25.07
C PRO A 25 -16.68 26.76 23.66
N LYS A 26 -16.91 27.59 22.64
CA LYS A 26 -16.74 27.22 21.23
C LYS A 26 -15.37 26.57 20.99
N GLY A 27 -15.37 25.33 20.50
CA GLY A 27 -14.16 24.58 20.13
C GLY A 27 -13.59 23.66 21.22
N LEU A 28 -14.27 23.45 22.35
CA LEU A 28 -13.91 22.41 23.33
C LEU A 28 -14.67 21.10 23.11
N THR A 29 -13.93 20.00 23.00
CA THR A 29 -14.41 18.61 22.93
C THR A 29 -14.50 18.02 24.35
N ARG A 30 -15.54 17.25 24.67
CA ARG A 30 -15.63 16.52 25.95
C ARG A 30 -14.86 15.19 25.84
N PRO A 31 -14.08 14.78 26.85
CA PRO A 31 -13.54 13.42 26.89
C PRO A 31 -14.66 12.39 26.95
N GLU A 32 -14.46 11.29 26.24
CA GLU A 32 -15.35 10.15 26.22
C GLU A 32 -14.75 8.98 27.00
N THR A 33 -15.62 8.06 27.45
CA THR A 33 -15.19 6.80 28.04
C THR A 33 -14.66 5.87 26.95
N ALA A 34 -13.72 4.99 27.31
CA ALA A 34 -13.22 3.96 26.39
C ALA A 34 -14.36 3.12 25.79
N ALA A 35 -15.37 2.78 26.61
CA ALA A 35 -16.57 2.10 26.16
C ALA A 35 -17.30 2.87 25.04
N SER A 36 -17.55 4.18 25.22
CA SER A 36 -18.16 5.05 24.21
C SER A 36 -17.34 5.06 22.92
N LEU A 37 -16.04 5.36 23.05
CA LEU A 37 -15.11 5.47 21.93
C LEU A 37 -15.05 4.17 21.11
N LEU A 38 -15.11 3.00 21.74
CA LEU A 38 -15.03 1.71 21.06
C LEU A 38 -16.37 1.24 20.46
N THR A 39 -17.51 1.88 20.72
CA THR A 39 -18.85 1.38 20.29
C THR A 39 -19.11 1.38 18.79
N THR A 40 -18.33 2.10 17.97
CA THR A 40 -18.66 2.23 16.54
C THR A 40 -18.59 0.87 15.82
N PRO A 41 -19.42 0.60 14.80
CA PRO A 41 -19.44 -0.71 14.13
C PRO A 41 -18.07 -1.15 13.59
N ARG A 42 -17.28 -0.22 13.00
CA ARG A 42 -15.90 -0.46 12.55
C ARG A 42 -15.00 -0.92 13.71
N ARG A 43 -15.06 -0.23 14.86
CA ARG A 43 -14.23 -0.52 16.03
C ARG A 43 -14.62 -1.85 16.69
N GLN A 44 -15.92 -2.13 16.83
CA GLN A 44 -16.40 -3.42 17.31
C GLN A 44 -15.95 -4.59 16.41
N LYS A 45 -16.04 -4.41 15.09
CA LYS A 45 -15.55 -5.40 14.11
C LYS A 45 -14.05 -5.63 14.19
N LEU A 46 -13.25 -4.57 14.36
CA LEU A 46 -11.81 -4.69 14.58
C LEU A 46 -11.49 -5.42 15.89
N LEU A 47 -12.17 -5.10 16.99
CA LEU A 47 -12.02 -5.82 18.27
C LEU A 47 -12.34 -7.31 18.14
N GLU A 48 -13.38 -7.66 17.38
CA GLU A 48 -13.76 -9.04 17.11
C GLU A 48 -12.70 -9.76 16.26
N HIS A 49 -12.13 -9.12 15.24
CA HIS A 49 -11.02 -9.67 14.46
C HIS A 49 -9.73 -9.83 15.28
N ILE A 50 -9.45 -8.93 16.23
CA ILE A 50 -8.33 -9.08 17.18
C ILE A 50 -8.58 -10.31 18.05
N TRP A 51 -9.78 -10.45 18.63
CA TRP A 51 -10.13 -11.62 19.46
C TRP A 51 -9.96 -12.94 18.71
N GLN A 52 -10.56 -13.07 17.53
CA GLN A 52 -10.49 -14.29 16.70
C GLN A 52 -9.06 -14.72 16.36
N ARG A 53 -8.10 -13.78 16.27
CA ARG A 53 -6.68 -14.03 15.97
C ARG A 53 -5.82 -14.33 17.20
N THR A 54 -6.36 -14.15 18.41
CA THR A 54 -5.69 -14.51 19.67
C THR A 54 -6.07 -15.91 20.17
N SER A 55 -7.17 -16.50 19.69
CA SER A 55 -7.64 -17.83 20.11
C SER A 55 -7.89 -18.01 21.62
N LEU A 56 -8.04 -16.90 22.37
CA LEU A 56 -8.26 -16.89 23.81
C LEU A 56 -9.74 -16.94 24.20
N SER A 57 -10.03 -17.41 25.42
CA SER A 57 -11.35 -17.19 26.04
C SER A 57 -11.63 -15.70 26.21
N ARG A 58 -12.91 -15.29 26.22
CA ARG A 58 -13.29 -13.88 26.39
C ARG A 58 -12.68 -13.26 27.67
N GLN A 59 -12.64 -13.98 28.79
CA GLN A 59 -12.05 -13.49 30.04
C GLN A 59 -10.54 -13.22 29.93
N GLN A 60 -9.79 -14.10 29.26
CA GLN A 60 -8.36 -13.90 29.00
C GLN A 60 -8.13 -12.76 28.02
N PHE A 61 -8.94 -12.68 26.96
CA PHE A 61 -8.92 -11.58 25.99
C PHE A 61 -9.22 -10.23 26.65
N ASP A 62 -10.20 -10.19 27.56
CA ASP A 62 -10.58 -8.97 28.26
C ASP A 62 -9.44 -8.43 29.12
N THR A 63 -8.71 -9.34 29.77
CA THR A 63 -7.55 -9.02 30.61
C THR A 63 -6.35 -8.59 29.77
N LEU A 64 -5.96 -9.38 28.77
CA LEU A 64 -4.71 -9.19 28.02
C LEU A 64 -4.83 -8.19 26.86
N TYR A 65 -6.00 -8.04 26.23
CA TYR A 65 -6.15 -7.22 25.02
C TYR A 65 -7.18 -6.10 25.22
N ARG A 66 -8.41 -6.41 25.63
CA ARG A 66 -9.48 -5.40 25.74
C ARG A 66 -9.11 -4.29 26.74
N THR A 67 -8.56 -4.63 27.90
CA THR A 67 -8.17 -3.66 28.92
C THR A 67 -7.05 -2.70 28.45
N PRO A 68 -5.93 -3.17 27.84
CA PRO A 68 -4.98 -2.27 27.18
C PRO A 68 -5.58 -1.43 26.04
N LEU A 69 -6.45 -2.00 25.20
CA LEU A 69 -7.12 -1.27 24.11
C LEU A 69 -8.07 -0.17 24.64
N GLU A 70 -8.76 -0.43 25.74
CA GLU A 70 -9.58 0.57 26.45
C GLU A 70 -8.73 1.69 27.07
N ARG A 71 -7.57 1.36 27.68
CA ARG A 71 -6.62 2.37 28.19
C ARG A 71 -6.05 3.23 27.07
N TYR A 72 -5.67 2.62 25.95
CA TYR A 72 -5.22 3.33 24.74
C TYR A 72 -6.32 4.27 24.23
N ALA A 73 -7.55 3.78 24.05
CA ALA A 73 -8.70 4.60 23.63
C ALA A 73 -8.93 5.78 24.58
N ALA A 74 -8.90 5.56 25.90
CA ALA A 74 -9.06 6.61 26.89
C ALA A 74 -7.94 7.68 26.84
N LEU A 75 -6.74 7.31 26.38
CA LEU A 75 -5.59 8.22 26.25
C LEU A 75 -5.58 8.99 24.91
N VAL A 76 -5.93 8.33 23.79
CA VAL A 76 -5.92 8.96 22.45
C VAL A 76 -7.23 9.67 22.10
N GLN A 77 -8.33 9.37 22.78
CA GLN A 77 -9.61 10.09 22.67
C GLN A 77 -10.03 10.30 21.19
N GLN A 78 -10.43 11.52 20.83
CA GLN A 78 -10.78 11.93 19.48
C GLN A 78 -9.60 12.52 18.70
N PHE A 79 -8.34 12.25 19.05
CA PHE A 79 -7.20 12.77 18.28
C PHE A 79 -7.10 12.12 16.88
N PRO A 80 -6.69 12.88 15.85
CA PRO A 80 -6.29 12.34 14.56
C PRO A 80 -4.90 11.67 14.63
N ALA A 81 -4.62 10.71 13.74
CA ALA A 81 -3.30 10.07 13.65
C ALA A 81 -2.29 10.85 12.76
N SER A 82 -2.80 11.78 11.94
CA SER A 82 -2.04 12.63 11.04
C SER A 82 -2.74 13.99 10.82
N GLU A 83 -2.00 15.00 10.34
CA GLU A 83 -2.56 16.35 10.13
C GLU A 83 -3.37 16.48 8.82
N SER A 84 -2.96 15.74 7.78
CA SER A 84 -3.46 15.92 6.41
C SER A 84 -3.43 14.64 5.57
N HIS A 85 -3.37 13.46 6.20
CA HIS A 85 -3.22 12.15 5.54
C HIS A 85 -4.32 11.18 6.01
N HIS A 86 -4.05 9.87 5.90
CA HIS A 86 -4.86 8.80 6.48
C HIS A 86 -5.10 9.05 7.97
N HIS A 87 -6.32 8.73 8.42
CA HIS A 87 -6.76 8.99 9.79
C HIS A 87 -6.63 10.47 10.27
N ALA A 88 -6.63 11.46 9.36
CA ALA A 88 -6.71 12.90 9.68
C ALA A 88 -8.14 13.36 10.03
N TYR A 89 -8.83 12.61 10.89
CA TYR A 89 -10.17 12.90 11.39
C TYR A 89 -10.28 12.63 12.89
N HIS A 90 -11.36 13.09 13.51
CA HIS A 90 -11.61 12.90 14.94
C HIS A 90 -11.68 11.40 15.27
N GLY A 91 -10.81 10.96 16.19
CA GLY A 91 -10.67 9.57 16.59
C GLY A 91 -9.87 8.69 15.62
N GLY A 92 -9.23 9.29 14.59
CA GLY A 92 -8.39 8.55 13.65
C GLY A 92 -7.21 7.84 14.32
N MET A 93 -6.66 8.39 15.40
CA MET A 93 -5.59 7.75 16.18
C MET A 93 -6.03 6.43 16.84
N LEU A 94 -7.33 6.31 17.17
CA LEU A 94 -7.91 5.07 17.68
C LEU A 94 -8.14 4.05 16.55
N ASP A 95 -8.68 4.49 15.41
CA ASP A 95 -8.91 3.62 14.25
C ASP A 95 -7.58 3.03 13.74
N HIS A 96 -6.57 3.86 13.50
CA HIS A 96 -5.21 3.48 13.09
C HIS A 96 -4.59 2.44 14.03
N GLY A 97 -4.67 2.68 15.34
CA GLY A 97 -4.14 1.76 16.36
C GLY A 97 -4.83 0.39 16.34
N LEU A 98 -6.17 0.35 16.24
CA LEU A 98 -6.92 -0.90 16.16
C LEU A 98 -6.64 -1.67 14.87
N GLU A 99 -6.50 -0.97 13.74
CA GLU A 99 -6.21 -1.59 12.44
C GLU A 99 -4.81 -2.21 12.40
N ILE A 100 -3.78 -1.51 12.87
CA ILE A 100 -2.42 -2.03 12.87
C ILE A 100 -2.28 -3.21 13.84
N VAL A 101 -2.99 -3.22 14.97
CA VAL A 101 -3.07 -4.41 15.84
C VAL A 101 -3.72 -5.60 15.10
N ALA A 102 -4.87 -5.38 14.45
CA ALA A 102 -5.54 -6.43 13.68
C ALA A 102 -4.66 -6.98 12.54
N TYR A 103 -3.92 -6.12 11.84
CA TYR A 103 -3.00 -6.49 10.78
C TYR A 103 -1.76 -7.22 11.28
N ALA A 104 -1.12 -6.73 12.35
CA ALA A 104 0.05 -7.37 12.93
C ALA A 104 -0.27 -8.77 13.45
N LEU A 105 -1.43 -8.94 14.11
CA LEU A 105 -1.91 -10.25 14.54
C LEU A 105 -2.21 -11.19 13.36
N LYS A 106 -2.76 -10.69 12.25
CA LYS A 106 -2.97 -11.50 11.04
C LYS A 106 -1.63 -11.96 10.44
N LEU A 107 -0.67 -11.06 10.29
CA LEU A 107 0.66 -11.39 9.79
C LEU A 107 1.36 -12.41 10.70
N ARG A 108 1.23 -12.27 12.02
CA ARG A 108 1.79 -13.20 13.01
C ARG A 108 1.28 -14.64 12.86
N GLN A 109 0.10 -14.88 12.28
CA GLN A 109 -0.42 -16.24 12.07
C GLN A 109 0.42 -17.09 11.11
N SER A 110 1.22 -16.49 10.22
CA SER A 110 2.13 -17.24 9.32
C SER A 110 3.54 -17.43 9.89
N TYR A 111 3.78 -17.04 11.15
CA TYR A 111 5.09 -17.13 11.79
C TYR A 111 5.09 -18.10 12.98
N LEU A 112 6.05 -19.03 12.98
CA LEU A 112 6.39 -19.83 14.15
C LEU A 112 7.41 -19.06 15.01
N LEU A 113 6.96 -18.57 16.18
CA LEU A 113 7.75 -17.72 17.08
C LEU A 113 7.95 -18.37 18.45
N PRO A 114 9.16 -18.31 19.06
CA PRO A 114 10.36 -17.64 18.56
C PRO A 114 10.99 -18.35 17.34
N ALA A 115 11.53 -17.56 16.41
CA ALA A 115 12.23 -18.11 15.26
C ALA A 115 13.51 -18.85 15.71
N GLY A 116 13.69 -20.10 15.24
CA GLY A 116 14.84 -20.94 15.59
C GLY A 116 14.77 -21.65 16.95
N ALA A 117 13.70 -21.46 17.73
CA ALA A 117 13.43 -22.26 18.92
C ALA A 117 12.83 -23.64 18.56
N THR A 118 12.79 -24.58 19.51
CA THR A 118 12.13 -25.89 19.29
C THR A 118 10.61 -25.75 19.22
N PRO A 119 9.87 -26.70 18.64
CA PRO A 119 8.40 -26.66 18.61
C PRO A 119 7.76 -26.55 20.01
N GLU A 120 8.38 -27.15 21.02
CA GLU A 120 7.94 -27.10 22.42
C GLU A 120 8.12 -25.69 23.00
N ASP A 121 9.29 -25.07 22.78
CA ASP A 121 9.57 -23.69 23.20
C ASP A 121 8.70 -22.67 22.45
N GLN A 122 8.42 -22.92 21.16
CA GLN A 122 7.48 -22.12 20.36
C GLN A 122 6.07 -22.21 20.93
N ALA A 123 5.57 -23.41 21.21
CA ALA A 123 4.25 -23.59 21.82
C ALA A 123 4.16 -22.95 23.23
N ALA A 124 5.19 -23.11 24.05
CA ALA A 124 5.25 -22.56 25.41
C ALA A 124 5.27 -21.02 25.45
N GLN A 125 5.83 -20.37 24.43
CA GLN A 125 5.94 -18.90 24.36
C GLN A 125 4.93 -18.25 23.39
N ALA A 126 4.16 -19.03 22.64
CA ALA A 126 3.31 -18.57 21.54
C ALA A 126 2.45 -17.36 21.91
N GLU A 127 1.79 -17.40 23.07
CA GLU A 127 0.90 -16.33 23.57
C GLU A 127 1.64 -15.05 23.96
N ALA A 128 2.85 -15.16 24.54
CA ALA A 128 3.66 -13.99 24.85
C ALA A 128 4.08 -13.27 23.56
N TRP A 129 4.43 -14.01 22.51
CA TRP A 129 4.71 -13.45 21.18
C TRP A 129 3.45 -12.89 20.49
N THR A 130 2.25 -13.47 20.68
CA THR A 130 0.98 -12.86 20.24
C THR A 130 0.78 -11.50 20.89
N ALA A 131 0.86 -11.46 22.21
CA ALA A 131 0.54 -10.29 23.02
C ALA A 131 1.54 -9.15 22.75
N ALA A 132 2.84 -9.46 22.76
CA ALA A 132 3.88 -8.49 22.43
C ALA A 132 3.78 -7.96 20.98
N THR A 133 3.34 -8.77 20.01
CA THR A 133 3.04 -8.29 18.65
C THR A 133 1.91 -7.26 18.67
N ALA A 134 0.81 -7.56 19.36
CA ALA A 134 -0.32 -6.63 19.51
C ALA A 134 0.09 -5.34 20.25
N TYR A 135 0.85 -5.44 21.34
CA TYR A 135 1.29 -4.25 22.08
C TYR A 135 2.29 -3.40 21.29
N SER A 136 3.22 -4.03 20.55
CA SER A 136 4.15 -3.34 19.66
C SER A 136 3.39 -2.57 18.57
N ALA A 137 2.38 -3.19 17.98
CA ALA A 137 1.48 -2.57 17.02
C ALA A 137 0.64 -1.44 17.62
N LEU A 138 0.09 -1.60 18.82
CA LEU A 138 -0.73 -0.58 19.48
C LEU A 138 0.08 0.66 19.89
N LEU A 139 1.35 0.46 20.31
CA LEU A 139 2.19 1.52 20.85
C LEU A 139 3.06 2.24 19.80
N HIS A 140 3.18 1.73 18.58
CA HIS A 140 4.18 2.21 17.60
C HIS A 140 4.18 3.74 17.40
N ASP A 141 2.99 4.34 17.36
CA ASP A 141 2.74 5.76 17.13
C ASP A 141 2.28 6.54 18.38
N ILE A 142 2.12 5.89 19.54
CA ILE A 142 1.48 6.52 20.72
C ILE A 142 2.18 7.80 21.17
N GLY A 143 3.51 7.89 20.97
CA GLY A 143 4.30 9.08 21.30
C GLY A 143 3.86 10.35 20.55
N LYS A 144 3.12 10.25 19.43
CA LYS A 144 2.57 11.41 18.70
C LYS A 144 1.75 12.32 19.60
N ILE A 145 0.96 11.77 20.53
CA ILE A 145 0.14 12.57 21.45
C ILE A 145 0.96 13.33 22.51
N ALA A 146 2.24 12.97 22.70
CA ALA A 146 3.17 13.64 23.61
C ALA A 146 3.98 14.76 22.95
N VAL A 147 4.33 14.62 21.67
CA VAL A 147 5.27 15.54 20.99
C VAL A 147 4.70 16.25 19.75
N ASP A 148 3.79 15.64 18.99
CA ASP A 148 3.23 16.25 17.76
C ASP A 148 2.01 17.13 18.07
N LEU A 149 1.28 16.82 19.16
CA LEU A 149 0.10 17.56 19.60
C LEU A 149 0.40 18.55 20.73
N HIS A 150 -0.32 19.67 20.72
CA HIS A 150 -0.50 20.57 21.84
C HIS A 150 -1.96 20.52 22.27
N VAL A 151 -2.21 20.12 23.51
CA VAL A 151 -3.56 19.88 24.06
C VAL A 151 -3.76 20.81 25.26
N GLU A 152 -4.87 21.55 25.25
CA GLU A 152 -5.23 22.52 26.28
C GLU A 152 -6.58 22.12 26.89
N GLN A 153 -6.65 22.08 28.22
CA GLN A 153 -7.85 21.76 28.98
C GLN A 153 -8.70 23.02 29.22
N ALA A 154 -9.95 22.83 29.67
CA ALA A 154 -10.90 23.91 29.94
C ALA A 154 -10.41 24.97 30.96
N ASP A 155 -9.52 24.59 31.87
CA ASP A 155 -8.85 25.50 32.83
C ASP A 155 -7.63 26.25 32.24
N GLY A 156 -7.35 26.10 30.95
CA GLY A 156 -6.20 26.70 30.26
C GLY A 156 -4.86 26.00 30.54
N SER A 157 -4.86 24.89 31.28
CA SER A 157 -3.65 24.09 31.49
C SER A 157 -3.32 23.21 30.28
N VAL A 158 -2.02 23.02 30.04
CA VAL A 158 -1.55 22.07 29.03
C VAL A 158 -1.70 20.65 29.59
N TRP A 159 -2.39 19.79 28.85
CA TRP A 159 -2.44 18.37 29.17
C TRP A 159 -1.15 17.69 28.72
N HIS A 160 -0.68 16.75 29.55
CA HIS A 160 0.46 15.91 29.25
C HIS A 160 0.04 14.44 29.40
N PRO A 161 0.27 13.58 28.39
CA PRO A 161 -0.26 12.22 28.39
C PRO A 161 0.30 11.31 29.50
N TRP A 162 1.48 11.61 30.04
CA TRP A 162 2.03 10.90 31.21
C TRP A 162 1.33 11.26 32.54
N HIS A 163 0.40 12.22 32.57
CA HIS A 163 -0.54 12.43 33.68
C HIS A 163 -1.81 11.57 33.56
N GLY A 164 -1.91 10.76 32.50
CA GLY A 164 -3.04 9.87 32.21
C GLY A 164 -4.18 10.53 31.42
N PRO A 165 -5.30 9.83 31.24
CA PRO A 165 -6.43 10.25 30.41
C PRO A 165 -6.98 11.65 30.73
N LEU A 166 -7.50 12.32 29.69
CA LEU A 166 -8.17 13.60 29.80
C LEU A 166 -9.42 13.50 30.68
N LYS A 167 -9.56 14.42 31.64
CA LYS A 167 -10.69 14.48 32.61
C LYS A 167 -11.57 15.73 32.46
N GLN A 168 -11.12 16.70 31.66
CA GLN A 168 -11.82 17.96 31.41
C GLN A 168 -12.07 18.13 29.90
N PRO A 169 -13.05 18.96 29.49
CA PRO A 169 -13.16 19.40 28.09
C PRO A 169 -11.83 19.98 27.61
N TYR A 170 -11.50 19.72 26.35
CA TYR A 170 -10.17 20.00 25.80
C TYR A 170 -10.25 20.49 24.35
N ARG A 171 -9.21 21.20 23.91
CA ARG A 171 -8.94 21.48 22.50
C ARG A 171 -7.52 21.05 22.18
N PHE A 172 -7.24 20.80 20.91
CA PHE A 172 -5.91 20.41 20.45
C PHE A 172 -5.57 21.09 19.13
N ARG A 173 -4.26 21.18 18.87
CA ARG A 173 -3.66 21.60 17.59
C ARG A 173 -2.35 20.86 17.40
N TYR A 174 -1.86 20.79 16.17
CA TYR A 174 -0.50 20.36 15.91
C TYR A 174 0.52 21.40 16.38
N ARG A 175 1.72 20.92 16.70
CA ARG A 175 2.90 21.78 16.88
C ARG A 175 3.52 22.11 15.53
N GLU A 176 3.95 23.36 15.40
CA GLU A 176 4.59 23.90 14.19
C GLU A 176 6.06 23.45 14.10
N ASP A 177 6.68 23.25 15.26
CA ASP A 177 8.08 22.87 15.49
C ASP A 177 8.28 21.34 15.69
N ARG A 178 7.41 20.50 15.11
CA ARG A 178 7.45 19.05 15.32
C ARG A 178 8.67 18.38 14.65
N GLU A 179 9.46 17.67 15.45
CA GLU A 179 10.48 16.75 14.95
C GLU A 179 9.84 15.39 14.65
N TYR A 180 9.60 15.08 13.38
CA TYR A 180 8.83 13.89 12.96
C TYR A 180 9.46 12.53 13.38
N ARG A 181 10.72 12.49 13.83
CA ARG A 181 11.34 11.28 14.39
C ARG A 181 11.23 11.18 15.91
N LEU A 182 10.79 12.22 16.59
CA LEU A 182 10.77 12.26 18.05
C LEU A 182 9.62 11.42 18.64
N HIS A 183 8.50 11.23 17.91
CA HIS A 183 7.37 10.46 18.43
C HIS A 183 7.70 8.98 18.67
N SER A 184 8.59 8.37 17.88
CA SER A 184 8.96 6.95 18.09
C SER A 184 9.75 6.76 19.38
N ALA A 185 10.63 7.69 19.72
CA ALA A 185 11.32 7.72 21.01
C ALA A 185 10.38 8.12 22.17
N ALA A 186 9.38 8.97 21.91
CA ALA A 186 8.42 9.44 22.92
C ALA A 186 7.44 8.34 23.39
N THR A 187 7.31 7.22 22.67
CA THR A 187 6.57 6.02 23.12
C THR A 187 7.05 5.52 24.49
N GLY A 188 8.35 5.67 24.78
CA GLY A 188 8.95 5.38 26.09
C GLY A 188 8.34 6.14 27.27
N LEU A 189 7.66 7.27 27.04
CA LEU A 189 6.97 8.03 28.10
C LEU A 189 5.62 7.40 28.48
N LEU A 190 5.00 6.61 27.58
CA LEU A 190 3.57 6.32 27.62
C LEU A 190 3.19 4.84 27.68
N TYR A 191 4.10 3.90 27.39
CA TYR A 191 3.74 2.47 27.37
C TYR A 191 3.06 2.00 28.67
N HIS A 192 3.48 2.51 29.84
CA HIS A 192 2.92 2.17 31.15
C HIS A 192 1.48 2.68 31.39
N GLN A 193 0.99 3.60 30.57
CA GLN A 193 -0.41 4.06 30.61
C GLN A 193 -1.36 3.06 29.92
N VAL A 194 -0.81 2.16 29.09
CA VAL A 194 -1.54 1.18 28.28
C VAL A 194 -1.29 -0.24 28.80
N ILE A 195 -0.02 -0.64 28.88
CA ILE A 195 0.43 -1.92 29.43
C ILE A 195 0.65 -1.74 30.94
N ASP A 196 -0.02 -2.55 31.76
CA ASP A 196 0.22 -2.51 33.21
C ASP A 196 1.38 -3.40 33.65
N ARG A 197 1.78 -3.25 34.91
CA ARG A 197 2.87 -4.00 35.53
C ARG A 197 2.75 -5.52 35.37
N PHE A 198 1.54 -6.10 35.44
CA PHE A 198 1.40 -7.55 35.43
C PHE A 198 1.70 -8.13 34.05
N ILE A 199 1.32 -7.41 33.00
CA ILE A 199 1.68 -7.74 31.62
C ILE A 199 3.20 -7.53 31.40
N LEU A 200 3.78 -6.45 31.91
CA LEU A 200 5.24 -6.21 31.81
C LEU A 200 6.05 -7.27 32.56
N ASP A 201 5.67 -7.61 33.80
CA ASP A 201 6.28 -8.65 34.60
C ASP A 201 6.22 -10.01 33.87
N TRP A 202 5.07 -10.37 33.31
CA TRP A 202 4.89 -11.58 32.50
C TRP A 202 5.79 -11.61 31.25
N LEU A 203 5.79 -10.54 30.44
CA LEU A 203 6.58 -10.47 29.22
C LEU A 203 8.10 -10.44 29.50
N SER A 204 8.52 -9.89 30.64
CA SER A 204 9.92 -9.86 31.06
C SER A 204 10.51 -11.26 31.33
N GLY A 205 9.64 -12.26 31.58
CA GLY A 205 10.03 -13.66 31.73
C GLY A 205 10.57 -14.32 30.45
N PHE A 206 10.47 -13.65 29.28
CA PHE A 206 10.91 -14.16 27.99
C PHE A 206 12.03 -13.26 27.42
N PRO A 207 13.32 -13.53 27.67
CA PRO A 207 14.39 -12.54 27.46
C PRO A 207 14.54 -12.03 26.02
N SER A 208 14.39 -12.90 25.02
CA SER A 208 14.49 -12.53 23.59
C SER A 208 13.32 -11.64 23.15
N LEU A 209 12.11 -11.98 23.60
CA LEU A 209 10.90 -11.21 23.38
C LEU A 209 10.97 -9.84 24.07
N TRP A 210 11.41 -9.84 25.33
CA TRP A 210 11.55 -8.63 26.14
C TRP A 210 12.54 -7.65 25.52
N ALA A 211 13.71 -8.12 25.07
CA ALA A 211 14.67 -7.29 24.36
C ALA A 211 14.08 -6.66 23.09
N ALA A 212 13.37 -7.44 22.27
CA ALA A 212 12.71 -6.94 21.07
C ALA A 212 11.64 -5.87 21.40
N LEU A 213 10.81 -6.10 22.43
CA LEU A 213 9.79 -5.16 22.88
C LEU A 213 10.39 -3.84 23.40
N LEU A 214 11.50 -3.90 24.14
CA LEU A 214 12.24 -2.70 24.59
C LEU A 214 12.73 -1.85 23.40
N TYR A 215 13.26 -2.49 22.35
CA TYR A 215 13.67 -1.78 21.13
C TYR A 215 12.49 -1.10 20.41
N ILE A 216 11.32 -1.74 20.34
CA ILE A 216 10.08 -1.10 19.82
C ILE A 216 9.73 0.14 20.65
N MET A 217 9.70 0.02 21.98
CA MET A 217 9.32 1.14 22.87
C MET A 217 10.34 2.29 22.86
N ALA A 218 11.58 2.03 22.44
CA ALA A 218 12.61 3.03 22.17
C ALA A 218 12.60 3.59 20.74
N GLY A 219 11.70 3.12 19.87
CA GLY A 219 11.60 3.54 18.46
C GLY A 219 12.64 2.92 17.51
N GLN A 220 13.37 1.90 17.95
CA GLN A 220 14.47 1.25 17.24
C GLN A 220 14.00 -0.05 16.56
N TYR A 221 13.06 0.08 15.63
CA TYR A 221 12.38 -1.06 14.99
C TYR A 221 13.34 -2.03 14.29
N GLU A 222 14.43 -1.52 13.71
CA GLU A 222 15.49 -2.31 13.07
C GLU A 222 16.26 -3.23 14.04
N HIS A 223 16.26 -2.91 15.34
CA HIS A 223 16.84 -3.75 16.40
C HIS A 223 15.84 -4.72 17.05
N ALA A 224 14.53 -4.56 16.76
CA ALA A 224 13.45 -5.37 17.33
C ALA A 224 13.16 -6.68 16.56
N GLY A 225 13.97 -7.02 15.55
CA GLY A 225 13.83 -8.24 14.76
C GLY A 225 12.42 -8.43 14.20
N VAL A 226 11.85 -9.63 14.38
CA VAL A 226 10.55 -10.00 13.81
C VAL A 226 9.38 -9.16 14.33
N LEU A 227 9.42 -8.64 15.57
CA LEU A 227 8.39 -7.70 16.05
C LEU A 227 8.43 -6.39 15.26
N GLY A 228 9.64 -5.87 15.02
CA GLY A 228 9.86 -4.67 14.20
C GLY A 228 9.37 -4.87 12.76
N GLU A 229 9.68 -6.02 12.16
CA GLU A 229 9.16 -6.37 10.84
C GLU A 229 7.63 -6.44 10.80
N LEU A 230 7.00 -7.12 11.76
CA LEU A 230 5.54 -7.30 11.80
C LEU A 230 4.80 -5.96 11.95
N VAL A 231 5.31 -5.05 12.79
CA VAL A 231 4.74 -3.70 12.94
C VAL A 231 4.93 -2.87 11.65
N ILE A 232 6.15 -2.84 11.08
CA ILE A 232 6.42 -2.09 9.84
C ILE A 232 5.56 -2.63 8.67
N LYS A 233 5.33 -3.94 8.61
CA LYS A 233 4.45 -4.57 7.64
C LYS A 233 2.99 -4.17 7.88
N ALA A 234 2.49 -4.28 9.11
CA ALA A 234 1.11 -3.95 9.47
C ALA A 234 0.72 -2.48 9.18
N ASP A 235 1.60 -1.53 9.52
CA ASP A 235 1.44 -0.10 9.23
C ASP A 235 1.24 0.17 7.72
N ARG A 236 2.13 -0.40 6.88
CA ARG A 236 1.99 -0.34 5.42
C ARG A 236 0.69 -0.94 4.90
N ALA A 237 0.15 -1.97 5.56
CA ALA A 237 -1.10 -2.63 5.17
C ALA A 237 -2.29 -1.68 5.32
N SER A 238 -2.39 -1.01 6.48
CA SER A 238 -3.44 -0.04 6.79
C SER A 238 -3.40 1.13 5.80
N VAL A 239 -2.22 1.74 5.60
CA VAL A 239 -2.05 2.84 4.63
C VAL A 239 -2.40 2.42 3.19
N ALA A 240 -2.00 1.22 2.76
CA ALA A 240 -2.32 0.73 1.42
C ALA A 240 -3.83 0.49 1.21
N GLN A 241 -4.53 0.00 2.24
CA GLN A 241 -5.96 -0.24 2.17
C GLN A 241 -6.76 1.07 2.03
N GLU A 242 -6.51 2.08 2.86
CA GLU A 242 -7.23 3.37 2.75
C GLU A 242 -6.89 4.13 1.44
N LEU A 243 -5.72 3.89 0.83
CA LEU A 243 -5.37 4.41 -0.50
C LEU A 243 -6.04 3.67 -1.67
N GLY A 244 -6.77 2.58 -1.43
CA GLY A 244 -7.34 1.73 -2.48
C GLY A 244 -6.28 0.90 -3.23
N GLY A 245 -5.11 0.71 -2.65
CA GLY A 245 -4.05 -0.17 -3.15
C GLY A 245 -4.20 -1.61 -2.66
N ASP A 246 -3.48 -2.52 -3.30
CA ASP A 246 -3.38 -3.92 -2.86
C ASP A 246 -2.36 -4.04 -1.70
N PRO A 247 -2.77 -4.42 -0.47
CA PRO A 247 -1.84 -4.54 0.65
C PRO A 247 -0.75 -5.58 0.41
N ALA A 248 -1.01 -6.66 -0.35
CA ALA A 248 0.00 -7.67 -0.65
C ALA A 248 1.15 -7.10 -1.51
N LYS A 249 0.83 -6.17 -2.43
CA LYS A 249 1.85 -5.44 -3.20
C LYS A 249 2.62 -4.42 -2.35
N ALA A 250 1.95 -3.72 -1.43
CA ALA A 250 2.60 -2.76 -0.54
C ALA A 250 3.59 -3.43 0.45
N MET A 251 3.26 -4.63 0.91
CA MET A 251 4.15 -5.47 1.74
C MET A 251 5.48 -5.78 1.06
N ALA A 252 5.46 -6.07 -0.24
CA ALA A 252 6.61 -6.52 -1.02
C ALA A 252 7.63 -5.42 -1.37
N ALA A 253 7.32 -4.13 -1.14
CA ALA A 253 8.16 -3.01 -1.54
C ALA A 253 9.27 -2.69 -0.49
N PRO A 254 10.58 -2.71 -0.85
CA PRO A 254 11.64 -2.28 0.07
C PRO A 254 11.58 -0.78 0.39
N LYS A 255 11.80 -0.41 1.66
CA LYS A 255 11.69 0.98 2.17
C LYS A 255 12.60 1.98 1.44
N HIS A 256 13.73 1.53 0.90
CA HIS A 256 14.67 2.35 0.11
C HIS A 256 14.46 2.28 -1.42
N ALA A 257 13.63 1.36 -1.93
CA ALA A 257 13.44 1.22 -3.37
C ALA A 257 12.66 2.39 -3.97
N LEU A 258 11.61 2.88 -3.28
CA LEU A 258 10.80 3.99 -3.76
C LEU A 258 11.56 5.32 -3.72
N GLN A 259 12.22 5.65 -2.60
CA GLN A 259 13.07 6.84 -2.47
C GLN A 259 14.15 6.88 -3.56
N ARG A 260 14.85 5.77 -3.79
CA ARG A 260 15.87 5.66 -4.85
C ARG A 260 15.25 5.87 -6.24
N LYS A 261 14.13 5.19 -6.55
CA LYS A 261 13.42 5.35 -7.82
C LYS A 261 12.96 6.79 -8.07
N LEU A 262 12.41 7.46 -7.05
CA LEU A 262 12.01 8.88 -7.13
C LEU A 262 13.21 9.80 -7.41
N LEU A 263 14.34 9.57 -6.74
CA LEU A 263 15.56 10.36 -6.92
C LEU A 263 16.22 10.11 -8.29
N ASP A 264 16.30 8.85 -8.71
CA ASP A 264 16.83 8.46 -10.03
C ASP A 264 15.92 8.99 -11.16
N GLY A 265 14.60 8.99 -10.97
CA GLY A 265 13.63 9.62 -11.87
C GLY A 265 13.77 11.15 -11.92
N LEU A 266 13.94 11.83 -10.78
CA LEU A 266 14.20 13.28 -10.74
C LEU A 266 15.51 13.62 -11.47
N ARG A 267 16.58 12.84 -11.29
CA ARG A 267 17.85 13.01 -12.00
C ARG A 267 17.71 12.80 -13.50
N TYR A 268 16.98 11.77 -13.94
CA TYR A 268 16.66 11.56 -15.35
C TYR A 268 15.95 12.78 -15.95
N LEU A 269 14.88 13.25 -15.30
CA LEU A 269 14.11 14.40 -15.79
C LEU A 269 14.96 15.66 -15.89
N LEU A 270 15.79 15.94 -14.88
CA LEU A 270 16.66 17.13 -14.85
C LEU A 270 17.80 17.08 -15.86
N LYS A 271 18.09 15.91 -16.43
CA LYS A 271 19.09 15.71 -17.47
C LYS A 271 18.50 15.69 -18.89
N GLU A 272 17.35 15.03 -19.07
CA GLU A 272 16.82 14.69 -20.41
C GLU A 272 15.50 15.42 -20.76
N GLU A 273 14.70 15.90 -19.78
CA GLU A 273 13.33 16.41 -20.04
C GLU A 273 13.00 17.81 -19.50
N LEU A 274 13.67 18.30 -18.45
CA LEU A 274 13.37 19.57 -17.78
C LEU A 274 14.35 20.65 -18.24
N LYS A 275 13.82 21.74 -18.81
CA LYS A 275 14.62 22.88 -19.25
C LYS A 275 14.83 23.85 -18.09
N LEU A 276 16.02 23.82 -17.51
CA LEU A 276 16.43 24.74 -16.44
C LEU A 276 16.93 26.09 -16.99
N ASN A 277 16.83 27.14 -16.17
CA ASN A 277 17.47 28.45 -16.37
C ASN A 277 17.15 29.15 -17.69
N GLN A 278 16.00 28.88 -18.30
CA GLN A 278 15.58 29.52 -19.54
C GLN A 278 15.25 31.02 -19.30
N PRO A 279 15.41 31.89 -20.32
CA PRO A 279 15.19 33.33 -20.19
C PRO A 279 13.72 33.75 -20.03
N GLN A 280 12.77 32.82 -20.26
CA GLN A 280 11.33 33.02 -20.16
C GLN A 280 10.70 31.83 -19.41
N ALA A 281 9.77 31.09 -20.02
CA ALA A 281 9.21 29.87 -19.45
C ALA A 281 10.29 28.79 -19.28
N SER A 282 10.52 28.36 -18.04
CA SER A 282 11.47 27.31 -17.66
C SER A 282 10.74 26.28 -16.80
N ASP A 283 11.18 25.02 -16.85
CA ASP A 283 10.69 23.97 -15.95
C ASP A 283 11.25 24.13 -14.52
N GLY A 284 12.32 24.92 -14.37
CA GLY A 284 12.92 25.24 -13.07
C GLY A 284 14.14 26.16 -13.17
N TRP A 285 14.61 26.63 -12.01
CA TRP A 285 15.72 27.56 -11.85
C TRP A 285 16.70 27.05 -10.79
N LEU A 286 17.98 26.98 -11.15
CA LEU A 286 19.07 26.61 -10.25
C LEU A 286 19.75 27.87 -9.71
N THR A 287 19.55 28.14 -8.43
CA THR A 287 20.27 29.17 -7.67
C THR A 287 21.50 28.57 -6.98
N HIS A 288 22.35 29.41 -6.37
CA HIS A 288 23.57 28.95 -5.70
C HIS A 288 23.29 27.99 -4.53
N ASP A 289 22.19 28.24 -3.79
CA ASP A 289 21.77 27.50 -2.60
C ASP A 289 20.71 26.43 -2.89
N ALA A 290 19.83 26.63 -3.88
CA ALA A 290 18.66 25.79 -4.10
C ALA A 290 18.34 25.53 -5.59
N LEU A 291 17.78 24.35 -5.87
CA LEU A 291 17.08 24.06 -7.12
C LEU A 291 15.58 24.30 -6.92
N TRP A 292 14.97 25.08 -7.80
CA TRP A 292 13.55 25.42 -7.77
C TRP A 292 12.85 24.82 -8.99
N LEU A 293 11.86 23.94 -8.81
CA LEU A 293 11.16 23.26 -9.92
C LEU A 293 9.68 23.63 -9.94
N VAL A 294 9.10 23.85 -11.12
CA VAL A 294 7.66 24.14 -11.25
C VAL A 294 6.84 22.93 -10.79
N SER A 295 6.07 23.11 -9.71
CA SER A 295 5.55 21.99 -8.91
C SER A 295 4.65 21.03 -9.70
N LYS A 296 3.70 21.56 -10.47
CA LYS A 296 2.82 20.78 -11.35
C LYS A 296 3.64 20.00 -12.39
N THR A 297 4.52 20.71 -13.13
CA THR A 297 5.28 20.14 -14.25
C THR A 297 6.21 19.01 -13.81
N VAL A 298 6.97 19.20 -12.73
CA VAL A 298 7.88 18.14 -12.23
C VAL A 298 7.10 16.92 -11.73
N SER A 299 5.96 17.10 -11.06
CA SER A 299 5.18 15.96 -10.54
C SER A 299 4.45 15.19 -11.64
N ASP A 300 3.91 15.88 -12.65
CA ASP A 300 3.27 15.25 -13.79
C ASP A 300 4.29 14.43 -14.62
N LYS A 301 5.46 15.02 -14.93
CA LYS A 301 6.57 14.33 -15.62
C LYS A 301 7.15 13.18 -14.79
N LEU A 302 7.37 13.36 -13.48
CA LEU A 302 7.92 12.32 -12.61
C LEU A 302 6.97 11.13 -12.46
N ARG A 303 5.67 11.38 -12.30
CA ARG A 303 4.67 10.31 -12.30
C ARG A 303 4.65 9.58 -13.64
N ALA A 304 4.66 10.29 -14.77
CA ALA A 304 4.65 9.68 -16.10
C ALA A 304 5.91 8.81 -16.33
N HIS A 305 7.09 9.32 -15.99
CA HIS A 305 8.36 8.60 -16.10
C HIS A 305 8.36 7.31 -15.26
N LEU A 306 8.01 7.40 -13.97
CA LEU A 306 8.03 6.24 -13.09
C LEU A 306 6.97 5.19 -13.48
N LEU A 307 5.77 5.61 -13.92
CA LEU A 307 4.77 4.70 -14.48
C LEU A 307 5.26 4.00 -15.76
N SER A 308 6.00 4.72 -16.63
CA SER A 308 6.58 4.13 -17.85
C SER A 308 7.60 3.02 -17.56
N GLN A 309 8.27 3.07 -16.40
CA GLN A 309 9.18 2.03 -15.92
C GLN A 309 8.47 0.89 -15.16
N GLY A 310 7.13 0.84 -15.17
CA GLY A 310 6.36 -0.20 -14.49
C GLY A 310 6.45 -0.15 -12.97
N ILE A 311 6.70 1.03 -12.39
CA ILE A 311 6.80 1.21 -10.95
C ILE A 311 5.39 1.39 -10.37
N ASP A 312 4.83 0.31 -9.82
CA ASP A 312 3.58 0.36 -9.05
C ASP A 312 3.74 1.22 -7.77
N GLY A 313 2.63 1.81 -7.30
CA GLY A 313 2.57 2.54 -6.02
C GLY A 313 2.85 4.05 -6.08
N ILE A 314 2.98 4.64 -7.27
CA ILE A 314 3.15 6.09 -7.44
C ILE A 314 1.80 6.81 -7.18
N PRO A 315 1.76 7.91 -6.41
CA PRO A 315 0.51 8.61 -6.13
C PRO A 315 -0.16 9.19 -7.38
N ALA A 316 -1.49 9.04 -7.48
CA ALA A 316 -2.26 9.43 -8.66
C ALA A 316 -2.42 10.96 -8.84
N ASN A 317 -2.18 11.76 -7.80
CA ASN A 317 -2.33 13.22 -7.83
C ASN A 317 -1.04 13.93 -7.37
N ASN A 318 -0.86 15.19 -7.80
CA ASN A 318 0.38 15.93 -7.56
C ASN A 318 0.60 16.26 -6.08
N SER A 319 -0.48 16.52 -5.33
CA SER A 319 -0.40 16.77 -3.87
C SER A 319 0.26 15.61 -3.13
N ALA A 320 -0.12 14.38 -3.44
CA ALA A 320 0.47 13.19 -2.82
C ALA A 320 1.90 12.91 -3.33
N VAL A 321 2.25 13.27 -4.58
CA VAL A 321 3.65 13.25 -5.04
C VAL A 321 4.50 14.24 -4.23
N PHE A 322 4.01 15.45 -3.95
CA PHE A 322 4.73 16.42 -3.11
C PHE A 322 4.99 15.86 -1.70
N ASN A 323 3.97 15.23 -1.08
CA ASN A 323 4.08 14.68 0.26
C ASN A 323 5.08 13.51 0.31
N VAL A 324 5.07 12.59 -0.66
CA VAL A 324 6.03 11.48 -0.74
C VAL A 324 7.47 11.99 -0.95
N LEU A 325 7.67 13.05 -1.75
CA LEU A 325 8.98 13.69 -1.91
C LEU A 325 9.45 14.36 -0.60
N GLN A 326 8.52 14.91 0.19
CA GLN A 326 8.81 15.52 1.49
C GLN A 326 9.10 14.48 2.59
N GLU A 327 8.32 13.40 2.66
CA GLU A 327 8.50 12.26 3.58
C GLU A 327 9.91 11.65 3.42
N HIS A 328 10.33 11.46 2.18
CA HIS A 328 11.67 10.99 1.84
C HIS A 328 12.78 12.07 1.92
N SER A 329 12.48 13.24 2.49
CA SER A 329 13.44 14.35 2.71
C SER A 329 14.16 14.85 1.44
N MET A 330 13.51 14.72 0.27
CA MET A 330 14.05 15.23 -0.99
C MET A 330 13.71 16.72 -1.25
N LEU A 331 12.72 17.25 -0.52
CA LEU A 331 12.31 18.66 -0.60
C LEU A 331 12.75 19.43 0.65
N GLN A 332 13.10 20.70 0.45
CA GLN A 332 13.25 21.69 1.51
C GLN A 332 11.88 22.33 1.80
N PRO A 333 11.33 22.21 3.01
CA PRO A 333 10.00 22.72 3.33
C PRO A 333 9.95 24.25 3.33
N ALA A 334 8.82 24.81 2.92
CA ALA A 334 8.50 26.22 3.08
C ALA A 334 8.37 26.59 4.57
N PRO A 335 8.38 27.89 4.93
CA PRO A 335 8.29 28.34 6.33
C PRO A 335 7.00 27.91 7.07
N ASP A 336 5.95 27.52 6.35
CA ASP A 336 4.71 26.97 6.90
C ASP A 336 4.70 25.42 6.98
N GLY A 337 5.87 24.80 6.79
CA GLY A 337 6.06 23.35 6.83
C GLY A 337 5.64 22.60 5.55
N LYS A 338 5.10 23.27 4.53
CA LYS A 338 4.59 22.60 3.32
C LYS A 338 5.67 22.41 2.25
N ALA A 339 5.40 21.51 1.31
CA ALA A 339 6.28 21.22 0.17
C ALA A 339 6.33 22.33 -0.90
N ILE A 340 5.28 23.17 -1.01
CA ILE A 340 5.13 24.18 -2.07
C ILE A 340 5.57 25.55 -1.58
N TRP A 341 6.46 26.18 -2.34
CA TRP A 341 6.86 27.57 -2.19
C TRP A 341 6.11 28.44 -3.20
N ARG A 342 5.74 29.67 -2.81
CA ARG A 342 5.40 30.73 -3.75
C ARG A 342 6.59 31.67 -3.88
N ALA A 343 7.06 31.87 -5.10
CA ALA A 343 8.16 32.78 -5.39
C ALA A 343 7.97 33.45 -6.74
N THR A 344 8.35 34.73 -6.79
CA THR A 344 8.46 35.49 -8.02
C THR A 344 9.87 35.32 -8.58
N VAL A 345 9.96 34.88 -9.84
CA VAL A 345 11.22 34.71 -10.57
C VAL A 345 11.36 35.89 -11.54
N THR A 346 12.51 36.55 -11.51
CA THR A 346 12.81 37.70 -12.37
C THR A 346 14.08 37.43 -13.18
N SER A 347 14.00 37.57 -14.51
CA SER A 347 15.14 37.40 -15.41
C SER A 347 16.01 38.67 -15.50
N SER A 348 17.25 38.51 -15.97
CA SER A 348 18.14 39.63 -16.29
C SER A 348 17.65 40.52 -17.44
N SER A 349 16.59 40.13 -18.16
CA SER A 349 15.94 40.94 -19.19
C SER A 349 14.68 41.66 -18.70
N GLY A 350 14.40 41.63 -17.39
CA GLY A 350 13.26 42.32 -16.78
C GLY A 350 11.91 41.59 -16.85
N TRP A 351 11.88 40.36 -17.38
CA TRP A 351 10.67 39.52 -17.28
C TRP A 351 10.52 39.03 -15.84
N SER A 352 9.30 39.08 -15.30
CA SER A 352 9.02 38.67 -13.92
C SER A 352 7.68 37.97 -13.80
N HIS A 353 7.62 36.84 -13.09
CA HIS A 353 6.38 36.08 -12.91
C HIS A 353 6.38 35.25 -11.62
N ALA A 354 5.22 35.10 -10.98
CA ALA A 354 5.03 34.31 -9.76
C ALA A 354 4.77 32.83 -10.09
N PHE A 355 5.38 31.92 -9.33
CA PHE A 355 5.24 30.47 -9.53
C PHE A 355 5.03 29.72 -8.22
N THR A 356 4.37 28.56 -8.33
CA THR A 356 4.35 27.53 -7.28
C THR A 356 5.49 26.53 -7.55
N LEU A 357 6.48 26.51 -6.66
CA LEU A 357 7.74 25.81 -6.84
C LEU A 357 7.95 24.74 -5.76
N LEU A 358 8.68 23.68 -6.09
CA LEU A 358 9.33 22.80 -5.12
C LEU A 358 10.79 23.22 -4.98
N ARG A 359 11.29 23.28 -3.75
CA ARG A 359 12.70 23.62 -3.45
C ARG A 359 13.46 22.35 -3.08
N LEU A 360 14.60 22.11 -3.72
CA LEU A 360 15.47 20.95 -3.47
C LEU A 360 16.89 21.42 -3.19
N SER A 361 17.62 20.66 -2.36
CA SER A 361 19.08 20.82 -2.27
C SER A 361 19.71 20.34 -3.58
N PRO A 362 20.48 21.18 -4.30
CA PRO A 362 21.07 20.76 -5.57
C PRO A 362 22.17 19.68 -5.40
N ALA A 363 22.65 19.45 -4.18
CA ALA A 363 23.52 18.31 -3.85
C ALA A 363 22.79 16.94 -3.80
N LEU A 364 21.45 16.91 -3.81
CA LEU A 364 20.70 15.67 -4.01
C LEU A 364 20.78 15.19 -5.47
N ILE A 365 20.91 16.13 -6.41
CA ILE A 365 20.85 15.87 -7.84
C ILE A 365 22.24 15.74 -8.46
N TRP A 366 23.14 16.70 -8.20
CA TRP A 366 24.46 16.78 -8.84
C TRP A 366 25.59 16.75 -7.82
N GLU A 367 26.65 16.02 -8.17
CA GLU A 367 27.96 16.14 -7.52
C GLU A 367 28.59 17.53 -7.78
N ALA A 368 29.53 17.93 -6.93
CA ALA A 368 30.08 19.30 -6.92
C ALA A 368 30.71 19.75 -8.25
N GLY A 369 31.18 18.81 -9.09
CA GLY A 369 31.75 19.09 -10.41
C GLY A 369 30.78 18.97 -11.60
N GLU A 370 29.56 18.46 -11.40
CA GLU A 370 28.58 18.19 -12.47
C GLU A 370 27.41 19.20 -12.48
N ARG A 371 27.46 20.20 -11.59
CA ARG A 371 26.37 21.17 -11.42
C ARG A 371 26.31 22.17 -12.60
N PRO A 372 25.12 22.38 -13.22
CA PRO A 372 24.94 23.42 -14.23
C PRO A 372 25.20 24.84 -13.71
N ALA A 373 25.48 25.78 -14.61
CA ALA A 373 25.65 27.19 -14.26
C ALA A 373 24.40 27.76 -13.55
N ALA A 374 24.61 28.54 -12.49
CA ALA A 374 23.52 29.17 -11.75
C ALA A 374 22.74 30.19 -12.61
N TYR A 375 21.46 30.36 -12.31
CA TYR A 375 20.60 31.34 -12.95
C TYR A 375 21.09 32.76 -12.68
N ALA A 376 21.20 33.57 -13.74
CA ALA A 376 21.66 34.95 -13.64
C ALA A 376 20.59 35.95 -13.15
N GLY A 377 19.32 35.53 -13.10
CA GLY A 377 18.23 36.30 -12.50
C GLY A 377 18.03 36.00 -11.01
N THR A 378 16.94 36.49 -10.44
CA THR A 378 16.62 36.34 -9.01
C THR A 378 15.36 35.52 -8.78
N VAL A 379 15.33 34.76 -7.70
CA VAL A 379 14.14 34.05 -7.19
C VAL A 379 13.82 34.62 -5.80
N LEU A 380 12.69 35.31 -5.68
CA LEU A 380 12.28 35.99 -4.44
C LEU A 380 11.04 35.29 -3.87
N VAL A 381 11.17 34.76 -2.65
CA VAL A 381 10.07 34.07 -1.95
C VAL A 381 9.08 35.09 -1.41
N GLU A 382 7.79 34.86 -1.68
CA GLU A 382 6.69 35.69 -1.17
C GLU A 382 6.44 35.37 0.32
N THR A 383 6.79 36.31 1.21
CA THR A 383 6.62 36.16 2.66
C THR A 383 5.47 37.03 3.18
N GLY A 384 4.28 36.45 3.35
CA GLY A 384 3.30 37.03 4.26
C GLY A 384 1.81 36.75 4.00
N GLN A 385 1.17 36.24 5.06
CA GLN A 385 -0.25 36.44 5.46
C GLN A 385 -1.36 35.90 4.55
N GLY A 386 -2.41 35.38 5.19
CA GLY A 386 -3.46 34.62 4.53
C GLY A 386 -4.44 35.47 3.73
N ALA A 387 -4.73 35.02 2.51
CA ALA A 387 -5.91 35.40 1.73
C ALA A 387 -6.44 34.15 0.99
N GLU A 388 -7.73 34.17 0.69
CA GLU A 388 -8.55 33.02 0.30
C GLU A 388 -8.14 32.40 -1.04
N ALA A 389 -8.31 31.07 -1.15
CA ALA A 389 -8.06 30.33 -2.37
C ALA A 389 -9.21 30.46 -3.38
N ASN A 390 -9.31 31.62 -4.05
CA ASN A 390 -9.99 31.68 -5.34
C ASN A 390 -9.07 31.07 -6.40
N GLY A 391 -9.49 29.94 -6.97
CA GLY A 391 -8.82 29.32 -8.10
C GLY A 391 -9.18 30.06 -9.38
N GLU A 392 -8.22 30.77 -9.96
CA GLU A 392 -8.31 31.26 -11.34
C GLU A 392 -7.30 30.54 -12.24
N SER A 393 -7.76 30.26 -13.45
CA SER A 393 -7.13 29.38 -14.42
C SER A 393 -5.85 29.97 -15.01
N ALA A 394 -4.83 29.12 -15.19
CA ALA A 394 -3.80 29.42 -16.19
C ALA A 394 -4.43 29.33 -17.59
N PRO A 395 -4.27 30.33 -18.47
CA PRO A 395 -4.79 30.28 -19.82
C PRO A 395 -3.93 29.39 -20.73
N ASP A 396 -4.58 28.56 -21.55
CA ASP A 396 -3.93 27.88 -22.67
C ASP A 396 -3.50 28.90 -23.73
N LEU A 397 -2.24 28.82 -24.19
CA LEU A 397 -1.69 29.68 -25.24
C LEU A 397 -1.53 28.90 -26.56
N LEU A 398 -2.62 28.68 -27.28
CA LEU A 398 -2.62 28.36 -28.72
C LEU A 398 -3.94 28.82 -29.37
N ASP A 399 -4.01 30.08 -29.80
CA ASP A 399 -4.18 30.45 -31.23
C ASP A 399 -3.94 31.97 -31.41
N SER A 400 -3.68 32.41 -32.64
CA SER A 400 -3.50 33.82 -32.99
C SER A 400 -4.16 34.12 -34.33
N SER A 401 -5.26 34.89 -34.33
CA SER A 401 -5.52 35.92 -35.35
C SER A 401 -6.81 36.72 -35.12
N MET A 402 -6.84 37.89 -35.75
CA MET A 402 -7.98 38.79 -36.01
C MET A 402 -8.59 39.57 -34.83
N GLN A 403 -8.33 40.87 -34.87
CA GLN A 403 -9.11 41.92 -34.21
C GLN A 403 -10.44 42.13 -34.96
N ASP A 404 -11.51 42.50 -34.26
CA ASP A 404 -12.27 43.69 -34.65
C ASP A 404 -13.14 44.29 -33.52
N THR A 405 -13.71 45.47 -33.74
CA THR A 405 -14.01 46.45 -32.68
C THR A 405 -15.46 46.56 -32.16
N ALA A 406 -15.57 46.81 -30.85
CA ALA A 406 -16.46 47.77 -30.15
C ALA A 406 -18.01 47.60 -30.12
N VAL A 407 -18.60 47.76 -28.91
CA VAL A 407 -19.42 48.91 -28.46
C VAL A 407 -20.33 48.52 -27.26
N ASP A 408 -20.02 49.15 -26.12
CA ASP A 408 -20.86 49.59 -24.99
C ASP A 408 -22.41 49.44 -25.03
N ARG A 409 -23.00 48.83 -23.98
CA ARG A 409 -24.11 49.45 -23.19
C ARG A 409 -24.58 48.69 -21.93
N ALA A 410 -24.51 49.40 -20.80
CA ALA A 410 -25.45 49.51 -19.67
C ALA A 410 -26.36 48.33 -19.19
N ASN A 411 -26.16 47.95 -17.93
CA ASN A 411 -27.11 47.33 -16.96
C ASN A 411 -28.33 48.26 -16.65
N PRO A 412 -29.44 47.87 -15.94
CA PRO A 412 -29.43 47.24 -14.59
C PRO A 412 -30.66 46.31 -14.26
N PRO A 413 -31.22 46.15 -13.02
CA PRO A 413 -31.22 44.84 -12.33
C PRO A 413 -32.59 44.34 -11.77
N LEU A 414 -32.64 43.10 -11.23
CA LEU A 414 -33.57 42.49 -10.21
C LEU A 414 -33.23 40.96 -10.09
N GLU A 415 -33.46 40.17 -9.02
CA GLU A 415 -33.63 40.42 -7.58
C GLU A 415 -33.31 39.17 -6.67
N SER A 416 -33.83 39.17 -5.44
CA SER A 416 -33.80 38.22 -4.31
C SER A 416 -33.86 36.67 -4.51
N LYS A 417 -32.94 35.97 -3.80
CA LYS A 417 -33.07 34.83 -2.81
C LYS A 417 -34.32 33.90 -2.80
N PRO A 418 -34.25 32.60 -2.40
CA PRO A 418 -33.39 32.02 -1.32
C PRO A 418 -32.65 30.68 -1.67
N SER A 419 -31.47 30.36 -1.13
CA SER A 419 -31.25 29.69 0.18
C SER A 419 -32.14 28.47 0.49
N LEU A 420 -31.60 27.26 0.26
CA LEU A 420 -32.14 25.99 0.78
C LEU A 420 -31.02 25.20 1.47
N SER A 421 -31.23 24.92 2.76
CA SER A 421 -30.37 24.08 3.60
C SER A 421 -30.86 22.64 3.53
N THR A 422 -29.99 21.68 3.20
CA THR A 422 -30.22 20.25 3.45
C THR A 422 -28.98 19.58 4.04
N GLN A 423 -29.24 18.67 4.96
CA GLN A 423 -28.28 18.00 5.84
C GLN A 423 -27.44 16.92 5.12
N PRO A 424 -26.31 16.47 5.70
CA PRO A 424 -25.44 15.49 5.07
C PRO A 424 -26.10 14.11 4.96
N VAL A 425 -26.08 13.54 3.76
CA VAL A 425 -26.48 12.14 3.53
C VAL A 425 -25.33 11.22 3.91
N ALA A 426 -25.50 10.46 4.99
CA ALA A 426 -24.61 9.36 5.33
C ALA A 426 -24.62 8.31 4.20
N ARG A 427 -23.46 8.10 3.55
CA ARG A 427 -23.25 6.99 2.62
C ARG A 427 -22.68 5.81 3.38
N ASN A 428 -23.52 4.81 3.65
CA ASN A 428 -23.06 3.48 4.01
C ASN A 428 -22.31 2.90 2.80
N ALA A 429 -20.98 2.83 2.88
CA ALA A 429 -20.19 2.02 1.97
C ALA A 429 -20.32 0.54 2.35
N PRO A 430 -20.32 -0.40 1.38
CA PRO A 430 -20.15 -1.82 1.69
C PRO A 430 -18.77 -2.05 2.33
N ASP A 431 -18.71 -2.98 3.27
CA ASP A 431 -17.62 -3.10 4.23
C ASP A 431 -16.43 -3.90 3.65
N MET A 432 -15.63 -3.21 2.82
CA MET A 432 -14.42 -3.71 2.12
C MET A 432 -13.37 -4.36 3.04
N MET A 433 -13.49 -4.20 4.37
CA MET A 433 -12.57 -4.78 5.35
C MET A 433 -12.68 -6.31 5.40
N ASP A 434 -13.86 -6.91 5.19
CA ASP A 434 -14.02 -8.38 5.23
C ASP A 434 -13.38 -9.07 4.02
N GLU A 435 -13.59 -8.55 2.81
CA GLU A 435 -12.98 -9.12 1.59
C GLU A 435 -11.44 -9.13 1.70
N LEU A 436 -10.85 -8.06 2.23
CA LEU A 436 -9.40 -7.97 2.40
C LEU A 436 -8.86 -8.80 3.59
N LEU A 437 -9.62 -8.90 4.69
CA LEU A 437 -9.28 -9.78 5.80
C LEU A 437 -9.55 -11.26 5.51
N ALA A 438 -10.32 -11.60 4.47
CA ALA A 438 -10.35 -12.93 3.88
C ALA A 438 -9.17 -13.15 2.92
N MET A 439 -8.93 -12.24 1.97
CA MET A 439 -7.98 -12.44 0.87
C MET A 439 -6.52 -12.67 1.30
N ILE A 440 -6.01 -11.97 2.31
CA ILE A 440 -4.59 -12.12 2.76
C ILE A 440 -4.39 -13.41 3.62
N GLY A 441 -5.26 -14.42 3.49
CA GLY A 441 -5.27 -15.63 4.33
C GLY A 441 -5.57 -16.96 3.60
N ALA A 442 -5.71 -16.95 2.27
CA ALA A 442 -6.04 -18.15 1.51
C ALA A 442 -4.79 -19.03 1.23
N SER A 443 -4.34 -19.77 2.24
CA SER A 443 -3.47 -20.95 2.07
C SER A 443 -3.76 -21.95 3.20
N ASP A 444 -4.30 -23.10 2.80
CA ASP A 444 -4.61 -24.34 3.51
C ASP A 444 -4.79 -24.33 5.05
N GLN A 445 -6.03 -24.62 5.46
CA GLN A 445 -6.26 -25.58 6.55
C GLN A 445 -7.23 -26.68 6.08
N PRO A 446 -6.97 -27.95 6.45
CA PRO A 446 -7.86 -29.06 6.11
C PRO A 446 -9.15 -28.98 6.95
N LYS A 447 -10.29 -29.21 6.30
CA LYS A 447 -11.56 -29.39 7.02
C LYS A 447 -11.59 -30.79 7.64
N ALA A 448 -11.84 -30.85 8.94
CA ALA A 448 -12.37 -32.05 9.58
C ALA A 448 -13.89 -32.07 9.39
N ASP A 449 -14.43 -33.18 8.88
CA ASP A 449 -15.88 -33.41 8.79
C ASP A 449 -16.39 -34.09 10.07
N GLU A 450 -17.46 -33.56 10.67
CA GLU A 450 -18.26 -34.25 11.69
C GLU A 450 -19.67 -34.55 11.17
N GLN A 451 -19.99 -35.84 11.02
CA GLN A 451 -21.32 -36.45 10.93
C GLN A 451 -21.12 -37.97 10.88
N GLY A 452 -21.65 -38.82 11.78
CA GLY A 452 -22.27 -38.58 13.08
C GLY A 452 -22.76 -39.89 13.73
N ASN A 453 -22.70 -39.95 15.06
CA ASN A 453 -23.55 -40.75 15.98
C ASN A 453 -23.60 -42.30 15.90
N SER A 454 -23.07 -42.98 16.94
CA SER A 454 -23.79 -44.08 17.62
C SER A 454 -23.24 -44.32 19.05
N SER A 455 -24.07 -44.89 19.93
CA SER A 455 -23.87 -45.05 21.38
C SER A 455 -23.27 -46.41 21.77
N PHE A 456 -22.46 -46.49 22.85
CA PHE A 456 -22.75 -47.23 24.10
C PHE A 456 -21.53 -47.47 25.04
N GLN A 457 -21.63 -46.92 26.26
CA GLN A 457 -21.11 -47.28 27.61
C GLN A 457 -19.77 -48.03 27.91
N GLU A 458 -19.02 -47.40 28.83
CA GLU A 458 -18.40 -47.92 30.09
C GLU A 458 -17.19 -48.90 30.14
N THR A 459 -16.00 -48.32 30.36
CA THR A 459 -15.00 -48.57 31.47
C THR A 459 -14.43 -49.99 31.77
N PRO A 460 -13.30 -50.10 32.53
CA PRO A 460 -12.02 -49.38 32.48
C PRO A 460 -10.78 -50.33 32.55
N GLU A 461 -9.58 -49.75 32.73
CA GLU A 461 -8.32 -50.30 33.31
C GLU A 461 -7.04 -50.30 32.42
N ALA A 462 -5.93 -50.05 33.11
CA ALA A 462 -4.53 -50.21 32.72
C ALA A 462 -3.83 -51.03 33.86
N PRO A 463 -2.51 -51.30 33.90
CA PRO A 463 -1.43 -51.04 32.94
C PRO A 463 -0.54 -52.28 32.63
N GLY A 464 0.49 -52.15 31.79
CA GLY A 464 1.51 -53.22 31.65
C GLY A 464 2.60 -53.00 30.59
N ASN A 465 3.77 -52.54 31.03
CA ASN A 465 5.06 -52.60 30.30
C ASN A 465 5.75 -53.97 30.58
N PRO A 466 6.95 -54.33 30.05
CA PRO A 466 7.76 -53.74 28.96
C PRO A 466 8.28 -54.81 27.94
N HIS A 467 9.16 -54.43 27.00
CA HIS A 467 10.54 -54.98 26.90
C HIS A 467 11.36 -54.42 25.72
N THR A 468 12.61 -54.07 26.03
CA THR A 468 13.78 -53.84 25.15
C THR A 468 14.09 -55.07 24.24
N VAL A 469 14.87 -55.00 23.15
CA VAL A 469 16.35 -54.81 23.07
C VAL A 469 16.80 -54.31 21.67
N SER A 470 17.97 -53.66 21.66
CA SER A 470 18.67 -53.02 20.53
C SER A 470 19.26 -53.91 19.42
N GLU A 471 19.49 -53.25 18.28
CA GLU A 471 20.67 -53.33 17.39
C GLU A 471 21.11 -54.61 16.63
N SER A 472 21.44 -54.32 15.36
CA SER A 472 22.62 -54.78 14.58
C SER A 472 22.39 -55.62 13.32
N VAL A 473 23.08 -55.17 12.27
CA VAL A 473 23.21 -55.66 10.88
C VAL A 473 24.68 -56.18 10.81
N PRO A 474 25.06 -57.28 10.11
CA PRO A 474 25.00 -57.30 8.63
C PRO A 474 25.03 -58.64 7.84
N ALA A 475 24.84 -58.47 6.52
CA ALA A 475 25.51 -59.17 5.41
C ALA A 475 25.22 -60.66 5.06
N ASN A 476 24.25 -60.82 4.13
CA ASN A 476 24.47 -61.31 2.76
C ASN A 476 24.86 -62.79 2.49
N LYS A 477 23.96 -63.52 1.81
CA LYS A 477 24.26 -64.55 0.76
C LYS A 477 22.98 -64.96 -0.01
N ASN A 478 22.94 -64.63 -1.30
CA ASN A 478 21.96 -65.12 -2.31
C ASN A 478 22.47 -66.45 -2.95
N PRO A 479 21.62 -67.31 -3.57
CA PRO A 479 21.33 -67.14 -5.02
C PRO A 479 19.97 -67.62 -5.60
N ILE A 480 19.51 -66.88 -6.62
CA ILE A 480 18.94 -67.32 -7.94
C ILE A 480 17.51 -67.91 -8.03
N SER A 481 16.60 -67.12 -8.64
CA SER A 481 15.85 -67.37 -9.91
C SER A 481 14.83 -66.22 -10.12
N THR A 482 14.56 -65.63 -11.29
CA THR A 482 15.06 -65.78 -12.68
C THR A 482 14.68 -64.55 -13.54
N SER A 483 15.40 -64.35 -14.65
CA SER A 483 15.01 -63.58 -15.87
C SER A 483 15.42 -62.10 -16.06
N THR A 484 16.56 -61.94 -16.75
CA THR A 484 16.74 -61.18 -18.01
C THR A 484 16.56 -59.65 -18.07
N GLN A 485 17.70 -58.94 -18.03
CA GLN A 485 17.96 -57.64 -18.69
C GLN A 485 18.34 -57.86 -20.18
N PRO A 486 18.18 -56.90 -21.13
CA PRO A 486 18.93 -55.63 -21.18
C PRO A 486 18.05 -54.39 -21.51
N SER A 487 18.47 -53.12 -21.43
CA SER A 487 19.82 -52.55 -21.58
C SER A 487 20.00 -51.28 -20.72
N ARG A 488 21.24 -50.83 -20.52
CA ARG A 488 21.57 -49.53 -19.91
C ARG A 488 21.23 -48.39 -20.86
N ASP A 489 20.33 -47.48 -20.48
CA ASP A 489 20.30 -46.07 -20.91
C ASP A 489 19.39 -45.20 -20.02
N GLU A 490 19.46 -45.37 -18.70
CA GLU A 490 18.70 -44.55 -17.72
C GLU A 490 19.58 -43.50 -17.03
N SER A 491 20.21 -42.64 -17.83
CA SER A 491 20.80 -41.38 -17.34
C SER A 491 20.40 -40.17 -18.19
N ASN A 492 19.30 -40.27 -18.95
CA ASN A 492 18.78 -39.19 -19.80
C ASN A 492 17.24 -39.03 -19.75
N SER A 493 16.52 -39.90 -19.01
CA SER A 493 15.04 -39.96 -19.04
C SER A 493 14.34 -38.78 -18.35
N THR A 494 14.99 -38.15 -17.36
CA THR A 494 14.45 -36.97 -16.65
C THR A 494 14.62 -35.67 -17.45
N ALA A 495 15.54 -35.62 -18.43
CA ALA A 495 15.72 -34.46 -19.30
C ALA A 495 14.54 -34.27 -20.29
N THR A 496 13.77 -35.32 -20.52
CA THR A 496 12.60 -35.34 -21.42
C THR A 496 11.29 -34.96 -20.72
N GLN A 497 11.28 -34.80 -19.39
CA GLN A 497 10.04 -34.69 -18.58
C GLN A 497 9.37 -33.31 -18.54
N MET A 498 9.86 -32.32 -19.28
CA MET A 498 9.10 -31.11 -19.60
C MET A 498 9.09 -30.90 -21.11
N SER A 499 8.35 -31.76 -21.83
CA SER A 499 8.00 -31.45 -23.22
C SER A 499 7.19 -30.16 -23.25
N ALA A 500 7.22 -29.44 -24.37
CA ALA A 500 6.51 -28.17 -24.47
C ALA A 500 4.97 -28.35 -24.33
N ASP A 501 4.45 -29.56 -24.50
CA ASP A 501 3.04 -29.93 -24.30
C ASP A 501 2.57 -29.75 -22.85
N HIS A 502 3.48 -29.70 -21.87
CA HIS A 502 3.11 -29.56 -20.46
C HIS A 502 2.27 -28.30 -20.17
N PHE A 503 2.53 -27.18 -20.86
CA PHE A 503 1.68 -25.99 -20.79
C PHE A 503 0.26 -26.25 -21.31
N VAL A 504 0.12 -27.06 -22.37
CA VAL A 504 -1.17 -27.39 -23.00
C VAL A 504 -1.96 -28.34 -22.10
N THR A 505 -1.30 -29.34 -21.51
CA THR A 505 -1.90 -30.25 -20.51
C THR A 505 -2.33 -29.48 -19.25
N TRP A 506 -1.51 -28.56 -18.76
CA TRP A 506 -1.88 -27.66 -17.66
C TRP A 506 -3.09 -26.80 -18.01
N LEU A 507 -3.13 -26.21 -19.21
CA LEU A 507 -4.23 -25.35 -19.66
C LEU A 507 -5.55 -26.13 -19.74
N GLN A 508 -5.51 -27.36 -20.29
CA GLN A 508 -6.63 -28.30 -20.31
C GLN A 508 -7.15 -28.61 -18.90
N GLN A 509 -6.26 -29.01 -17.99
CA GLN A 509 -6.61 -29.36 -16.61
C GLN A 509 -7.14 -28.16 -15.82
N ALA A 510 -6.54 -26.97 -16.01
CA ALA A 510 -6.95 -25.74 -15.35
C ALA A 510 -8.35 -25.28 -15.79
N ILE A 511 -8.68 -25.45 -17.07
CA ILE A 511 -10.03 -25.20 -17.60
C ILE A 511 -11.03 -26.24 -17.10
N ALA A 512 -10.69 -27.54 -17.19
CA ALA A 512 -11.58 -28.63 -16.77
C ALA A 512 -11.91 -28.59 -15.26
N SER A 513 -10.92 -28.23 -14.42
CA SER A 513 -11.10 -28.01 -12.97
C SER A 513 -11.73 -26.67 -12.60
N ARG A 514 -12.08 -25.83 -13.58
CA ARG A 514 -12.58 -24.45 -13.42
C ARG A 514 -11.63 -23.49 -12.67
N ARG A 515 -10.34 -23.86 -12.56
CA ARG A 515 -9.28 -23.03 -11.98
C ARG A 515 -8.91 -21.84 -12.87
N LEU A 516 -9.06 -22.00 -14.19
CA LEU A 516 -9.10 -20.88 -15.14
C LEU A 516 -10.55 -20.60 -15.54
N VAL A 517 -11.07 -19.46 -15.10
CA VAL A 517 -12.36 -18.93 -15.53
C VAL A 517 -12.24 -18.44 -16.98
N ILE A 518 -13.25 -18.71 -17.79
CA ILE A 518 -13.32 -18.31 -19.20
C ILE A 518 -14.37 -17.22 -19.38
N ASN A 519 -14.09 -16.26 -20.26
CA ASN A 519 -15.00 -15.17 -20.64
C ASN A 519 -15.45 -14.19 -19.52
N ASP A 520 -14.94 -14.33 -18.31
CA ASP A 520 -15.11 -13.32 -17.25
C ASP A 520 -14.29 -12.04 -17.53
N ALA A 521 -14.66 -10.93 -16.87
CA ALA A 521 -13.97 -9.64 -16.98
C ALA A 521 -12.48 -9.67 -16.57
N LYS A 522 -12.04 -10.65 -15.78
CA LYS A 522 -10.63 -10.89 -15.40
C LYS A 522 -10.09 -12.24 -15.89
N ALA A 523 -10.77 -12.91 -16.83
CA ALA A 523 -10.31 -14.18 -17.38
C ALA A 523 -8.95 -14.06 -18.09
N LEU A 524 -8.17 -15.15 -18.08
CA LEU A 524 -6.94 -15.29 -18.86
C LEU A 524 -7.16 -16.07 -20.16
N VAL A 525 -8.37 -16.59 -20.35
CA VAL A 525 -8.83 -17.34 -21.52
C VAL A 525 -10.19 -16.78 -21.93
N HIS A 526 -10.31 -16.37 -23.19
CA HIS A 526 -11.58 -15.95 -23.78
C HIS A 526 -11.85 -16.75 -25.05
N ILE A 527 -13.11 -16.82 -25.48
CA ILE A 527 -13.46 -17.24 -26.84
C ILE A 527 -13.81 -15.99 -27.64
N VAL A 528 -13.14 -15.77 -28.77
CA VAL A 528 -13.33 -14.61 -29.64
C VAL A 528 -13.24 -15.06 -31.09
N ALA A 529 -14.24 -14.72 -31.91
CA ALA A 529 -14.35 -15.14 -33.31
C ALA A 529 -14.17 -16.67 -33.48
N ASP A 530 -14.86 -17.44 -32.63
CA ASP A 530 -14.89 -18.91 -32.61
C ASP A 530 -13.51 -19.58 -32.39
N ALA A 531 -12.57 -18.83 -31.81
CA ALA A 531 -11.25 -19.32 -31.46
C ALA A 531 -10.85 -18.97 -30.01
N VAL A 532 -9.99 -19.80 -29.44
CA VAL A 532 -9.49 -19.63 -28.07
C VAL A 532 -8.42 -18.55 -28.05
N TYR A 533 -8.62 -17.55 -27.21
CA TYR A 533 -7.75 -16.40 -27.03
C TYR A 533 -7.08 -16.45 -25.64
N LEU A 534 -5.76 -16.59 -25.61
CA LEU A 534 -4.94 -16.69 -24.41
C LEU A 534 -4.27 -15.34 -24.10
N VAL A 535 -4.60 -14.75 -22.95
CA VAL A 535 -4.13 -13.40 -22.56
C VAL A 535 -2.65 -13.43 -22.16
N SER A 536 -1.80 -12.69 -22.87
CA SER A 536 -0.36 -12.60 -22.62
C SER A 536 0.00 -11.26 -21.97
N PRO A 537 0.89 -11.22 -20.96
CA PRO A 537 1.66 -12.34 -20.38
C PRO A 537 0.92 -13.16 -19.32
N GLY A 538 -0.29 -12.75 -18.91
CA GLY A 538 -0.96 -13.23 -17.71
C GLY A 538 -1.14 -14.76 -17.63
N VAL A 539 -1.48 -15.44 -18.74
CA VAL A 539 -1.61 -16.90 -18.78
C VAL A 539 -0.29 -17.63 -18.49
N PHE A 540 0.82 -17.10 -18.99
CA PHE A 540 2.17 -17.69 -18.79
C PHE A 540 2.73 -17.35 -17.41
N GLN A 541 2.40 -16.18 -16.87
CA GLN A 541 2.70 -15.83 -15.47
C GLN A 541 1.96 -16.75 -14.51
N ARG A 542 0.67 -17.05 -14.77
CA ARG A 542 -0.11 -17.97 -13.94
C ARG A 542 0.41 -19.41 -14.00
N TYR A 543 0.82 -19.87 -15.17
CA TYR A 543 1.48 -21.18 -15.33
C TYR A 543 2.83 -21.24 -14.59
N ALA A 544 3.69 -20.24 -14.74
CA ALA A 544 4.99 -20.18 -14.06
C ALA A 544 4.87 -20.15 -12.53
N GLN A 545 3.85 -19.49 -11.98
CA GLN A 545 3.58 -19.47 -10.54
C GLN A 545 3.20 -20.82 -9.95
N GLU A 546 2.60 -21.71 -10.74
CA GLU A 546 2.16 -23.04 -10.32
C GLU A 546 3.17 -24.14 -10.62
N HIS A 547 4.27 -23.79 -11.32
CA HIS A 547 5.36 -24.68 -11.71
C HIS A 547 6.73 -24.05 -11.37
N PRO A 548 7.12 -23.97 -10.07
CA PRO A 548 8.36 -23.33 -9.63
C PRO A 548 9.63 -23.90 -10.29
N GLU A 549 9.59 -25.16 -10.74
CA GLU A 549 10.63 -25.81 -11.53
C GLU A 549 11.01 -25.02 -12.80
N ILE A 550 10.11 -24.21 -13.35
CA ILE A 550 10.37 -23.34 -14.50
C ILE A 550 11.45 -22.29 -14.20
N ALA A 551 11.55 -21.81 -12.95
CA ALA A 551 12.55 -20.80 -12.57
C ALA A 551 13.99 -21.30 -12.78
N ASP A 552 14.24 -22.60 -12.54
CA ASP A 552 15.56 -23.20 -12.77
C ASP A 552 15.94 -23.28 -14.26
N TYR A 553 14.95 -23.46 -15.16
CA TYR A 553 15.19 -23.44 -16.60
C TYR A 553 15.29 -22.01 -17.15
N ALA A 554 14.47 -21.09 -16.65
CA ALA A 554 14.49 -19.68 -17.04
C ALA A 554 15.81 -19.00 -16.64
N LYS A 555 16.32 -19.31 -15.44
CA LYS A 555 17.63 -18.87 -14.95
C LYS A 555 18.81 -19.37 -15.81
N ARG A 556 18.71 -20.57 -16.40
CA ARG A 556 19.74 -21.10 -17.34
C ARG A 556 19.71 -20.44 -18.72
N GLU A 557 18.60 -19.82 -19.11
CA GLU A 557 18.47 -19.04 -20.36
C GLU A 557 18.47 -17.51 -20.12
N GLU A 558 18.82 -17.04 -18.91
CA GLU A 558 18.87 -15.62 -18.51
C GLU A 558 17.59 -14.81 -18.83
N MET A 559 16.41 -15.39 -18.59
CA MET A 559 15.11 -14.74 -18.82
C MET A 559 14.14 -14.93 -17.65
N ALA A 560 13.03 -14.18 -17.65
CA ALA A 560 11.98 -14.38 -16.65
C ALA A 560 11.15 -15.64 -16.91
N ASP A 561 10.68 -16.28 -15.84
CA ASP A 561 9.97 -17.57 -15.86
C ASP A 561 8.79 -17.62 -16.85
N TRP A 562 7.99 -16.55 -16.89
CA TRP A 562 6.87 -16.42 -17.83
C TRP A 562 7.32 -16.24 -19.28
N GLN A 563 8.46 -15.58 -19.53
CA GLN A 563 9.04 -15.43 -20.86
C GLN A 563 9.57 -16.77 -21.37
N TRP A 564 10.18 -17.56 -20.48
CA TRP A 564 10.61 -18.91 -20.78
C TRP A 564 9.41 -19.80 -21.18
N ALA A 565 8.35 -19.79 -20.37
CA ALA A 565 7.12 -20.51 -20.68
C ALA A 565 6.48 -20.07 -22.01
N GLN A 566 6.38 -18.76 -22.26
CA GLN A 566 5.85 -18.21 -23.50
C GLN A 566 6.70 -18.61 -24.72
N LYS A 567 8.03 -18.51 -24.63
CA LYS A 567 8.99 -18.93 -25.67
C LYS A 567 8.93 -20.44 -25.94
N ARG A 568 8.58 -21.27 -24.94
CA ARG A 568 8.37 -22.72 -25.10
C ARG A 568 7.03 -23.02 -25.76
N PHE A 569 5.97 -22.31 -25.40
CA PHE A 569 4.66 -22.39 -26.08
C PHE A 569 4.76 -21.97 -27.56
N GLU A 570 5.45 -20.88 -27.89
CA GLU A 570 5.60 -20.42 -29.29
C GLU A 570 6.29 -21.44 -30.21
N LYS A 571 7.19 -22.28 -29.65
CA LYS A 571 7.86 -23.38 -30.37
C LYS A 571 6.95 -24.55 -30.72
N LEU A 572 5.77 -24.67 -30.09
CA LEU A 572 4.75 -25.68 -30.47
C LEU A 572 3.99 -25.30 -31.74
N HIS A 573 4.01 -24.02 -32.12
CA HIS A 573 3.28 -23.49 -33.28
C HIS A 573 1.76 -23.77 -33.25
N LEU A 574 1.16 -23.84 -32.05
CA LEU A 574 -0.29 -24.02 -31.86
C LEU A 574 -1.09 -22.71 -31.98
N HIS A 575 -0.41 -21.57 -32.07
CA HIS A 575 -1.02 -20.25 -32.23
C HIS A 575 -1.05 -19.80 -33.70
N ARG A 576 -2.17 -19.20 -34.10
CA ARG A 576 -2.30 -18.55 -35.41
C ARG A 576 -1.41 -17.31 -35.46
N LYS A 577 -0.64 -17.17 -36.55
CA LYS A 577 0.12 -15.95 -36.87
C LYS A 577 -0.73 -14.96 -37.68
N GLN A 578 -0.45 -13.67 -37.52
CA GLN A 578 -0.99 -12.61 -38.37
C GLN A 578 -0.36 -12.62 -39.76
N ALA A 579 -1.01 -11.97 -40.74
CA ALA A 579 -0.49 -11.82 -42.10
C ALA A 579 0.85 -11.06 -42.16
N ASN A 580 1.17 -10.24 -41.17
CA ASN A 580 2.44 -9.54 -41.01
C ASN A 580 3.54 -10.40 -40.33
N GLY A 581 3.26 -11.67 -40.00
CA GLY A 581 4.18 -12.59 -39.34
C GLY A 581 4.20 -12.53 -37.80
N LEU A 582 3.48 -11.61 -37.16
CA LEU A 582 3.44 -11.49 -35.70
C LEU A 582 2.56 -12.55 -35.04
N ASN A 583 2.94 -12.96 -33.81
CA ASN A 583 2.23 -13.97 -33.04
C ASN A 583 1.11 -13.42 -32.14
N ILE A 584 1.17 -12.13 -31.78
CA ILE A 584 0.31 -11.50 -30.77
C ILE A 584 -0.86 -10.75 -31.42
N TRP A 585 -2.07 -11.20 -31.13
CA TRP A 585 -3.34 -10.61 -31.57
C TRP A 585 -3.87 -9.59 -30.56
N THR A 586 -4.47 -8.51 -31.08
CA THR A 586 -5.10 -7.47 -30.26
C THR A 586 -6.61 -7.61 -30.31
N CYS A 587 -7.24 -7.77 -29.16
CA CYS A 587 -8.70 -7.68 -29.01
C CYS A 587 -9.07 -6.33 -28.36
N GLU A 588 -10.18 -5.74 -28.80
CA GLU A 588 -10.78 -4.59 -28.14
C GLU A 588 -11.86 -5.07 -27.17
N VAL A 589 -11.70 -4.74 -25.89
CA VAL A 589 -12.63 -5.03 -24.81
C VAL A 589 -13.55 -3.83 -24.65
N THR A 590 -14.81 -3.97 -25.03
CA THR A 590 -15.82 -2.90 -24.99
C THR A 590 -16.66 -3.01 -23.72
N GLY A 591 -16.38 -2.15 -22.73
CA GLY A 591 -17.20 -2.06 -21.52
C GLY A 591 -18.20 -0.90 -21.56
N PRO A 592 -19.23 -0.86 -20.69
CA PRO A 592 -20.32 0.12 -20.74
C PRO A 592 -19.94 1.62 -20.59
N ARG A 593 -18.68 1.93 -20.28
CA ARG A 593 -18.19 3.31 -20.08
C ARG A 593 -16.80 3.58 -20.67
N LYS A 594 -16.03 2.56 -21.06
CA LYS A 594 -14.64 2.64 -21.56
C LYS A 594 -14.32 1.39 -22.38
N SER A 595 -13.57 1.53 -23.49
CA SER A 595 -12.90 0.40 -24.12
C SER A 595 -11.44 0.26 -23.65
N ARG A 596 -10.89 -0.94 -23.76
CA ARG A 596 -9.47 -1.27 -23.48
C ARG A 596 -8.95 -2.23 -24.54
N ARG A 597 -7.63 -2.33 -24.68
CA ARG A 597 -6.99 -3.33 -25.55
C ARG A 597 -6.44 -4.47 -24.72
N LEU A 598 -6.60 -5.68 -25.23
CA LEU A 598 -6.07 -6.92 -24.70
C LEU A 598 -5.10 -7.51 -25.74
N HIS A 599 -4.01 -8.11 -25.27
CA HIS A 599 -2.97 -8.70 -26.12
C HIS A 599 -2.79 -10.17 -25.74
N GLY A 600 -2.59 -11.05 -26.73
CA GLY A 600 -2.68 -12.48 -26.51
C GLY A 600 -2.53 -13.31 -27.77
N TYR A 601 -2.53 -14.63 -27.61
CA TYR A 601 -2.43 -15.60 -28.69
C TYR A 601 -3.81 -16.12 -29.07
N LEU A 602 -4.09 -16.21 -30.36
CA LEU A 602 -5.25 -16.92 -30.87
C LEU A 602 -4.80 -18.34 -31.24
N LEU A 603 -5.46 -19.38 -30.74
CA LEU A 603 -5.10 -20.77 -31.06
C LEU A 603 -5.64 -21.19 -32.43
N GLU A 604 -4.82 -21.93 -33.18
CA GLU A 604 -5.19 -22.39 -34.52
C GLU A 604 -6.20 -23.54 -34.49
N ARG A 605 -6.14 -24.38 -33.44
CA ARG A 605 -7.08 -25.47 -33.19
C ARG A 605 -7.47 -25.48 -31.71
N TRP A 606 -8.76 -25.52 -31.45
CA TRP A 606 -9.31 -25.65 -30.08
C TRP A 606 -9.59 -27.11 -29.69
N GLN A 607 -9.63 -28.01 -30.68
CA GLN A 607 -9.85 -29.44 -30.46
C GLN A 607 -8.74 -30.00 -29.57
N GLY A 608 -9.10 -30.40 -28.36
CA GLY A 608 -8.17 -30.86 -27.32
C GLY A 608 -8.16 -29.97 -26.07
N ILE A 609 -8.51 -28.68 -26.16
CA ILE A 609 -8.68 -27.82 -24.97
C ILE A 609 -10.13 -27.81 -24.50
N PHE A 610 -11.06 -27.91 -25.45
CA PHE A 610 -12.49 -27.99 -25.22
C PHE A 610 -13.07 -29.24 -25.89
N GLY A 611 -14.05 -29.87 -25.23
CA GLY A 611 -14.90 -30.89 -25.87
C GLY A 611 -15.97 -30.27 -26.76
N GLU A 612 -16.56 -29.16 -26.29
CA GLU A 612 -17.46 -28.27 -27.02
C GLU A 612 -17.02 -26.83 -26.74
N LEU A 613 -16.96 -25.98 -27.77
CA LEU A 613 -16.43 -24.63 -27.63
C LEU A 613 -17.44 -23.72 -26.90
N PRO A 614 -17.06 -23.02 -25.81
CA PRO A 614 -17.93 -22.05 -25.16
C PRO A 614 -18.32 -20.90 -26.10
N PRO A 615 -19.45 -20.21 -25.87
CA PRO A 615 -19.87 -19.09 -26.72
C PRO A 615 -18.83 -17.95 -26.72
N ASN A 616 -18.77 -17.19 -27.82
CA ASN A 616 -17.94 -16.00 -27.92
C ASN A 616 -18.23 -14.99 -26.80
N ASN A 617 -17.19 -14.32 -26.33
CA ASN A 617 -17.33 -13.24 -25.37
C ASN A 617 -17.99 -12.02 -26.04
N PRO A 618 -19.17 -11.57 -25.59
CA PRO A 618 -19.89 -10.47 -26.25
C PRO A 618 -19.20 -9.10 -26.09
N TYR A 619 -18.21 -9.00 -25.20
CA TYR A 619 -17.47 -7.76 -24.94
C TYR A 619 -16.10 -7.69 -25.62
N LEU A 620 -15.63 -8.76 -26.29
CA LEU A 620 -14.35 -8.77 -27.00
C LEU A 620 -14.55 -8.85 -28.51
N THR A 621 -13.92 -7.95 -29.24
CA THR A 621 -13.82 -8.01 -30.71
C THR A 621 -12.37 -8.16 -31.16
N LEU A 622 -12.11 -9.10 -32.05
CA LEU A 622 -10.78 -9.29 -32.64
C LEU A 622 -10.51 -8.15 -33.64
N ARG A 623 -9.38 -7.46 -33.50
CA ARG A 623 -9.00 -6.41 -34.44
C ARG A 623 -8.11 -7.00 -35.54
N GLU A 624 -8.68 -7.23 -36.72
CA GLU A 624 -7.89 -7.57 -37.90
C GLU A 624 -7.02 -6.38 -38.31
N GLY A 625 -5.73 -6.62 -38.55
CA GLY A 625 -4.78 -5.57 -38.91
C GLY A 625 -4.91 -5.20 -40.38
N ASN A 626 -5.54 -4.06 -40.66
CA ASN A 626 -5.60 -3.38 -41.97
C ASN A 626 -5.49 -4.28 -43.21
N SER A 627 -6.57 -4.98 -43.55
CA SER A 627 -6.88 -5.25 -44.96
C SER A 627 -7.01 -3.90 -45.68
N GLN A 628 -6.23 -3.68 -46.73
CA GLN A 628 -6.40 -2.48 -47.57
C GLN A 628 -7.84 -2.44 -48.13
N PRO A 629 -8.52 -1.29 -48.13
CA PRO A 629 -9.75 -1.14 -48.90
C PRO A 629 -9.43 -1.31 -50.40
N PRO A 630 -10.39 -1.79 -51.21
CA PRO A 630 -10.14 -2.04 -52.62
C PRO A 630 -9.77 -0.74 -53.34
N ILE A 631 -8.82 -0.85 -54.27
CA ILE A 631 -8.45 0.24 -55.18
C ILE A 631 -9.69 0.55 -56.04
N HIS A 632 -10.35 1.67 -55.77
CA HIS A 632 -11.26 2.27 -56.72
C HIS A 632 -10.46 2.70 -57.95
N THR A 633 -10.53 1.90 -59.00
CA THR A 633 -10.14 2.32 -60.35
C THR A 633 -11.20 3.27 -60.89
N ASP A 634 -11.08 4.56 -60.58
CA ASP A 634 -11.81 5.58 -61.33
C ASP A 634 -11.15 5.77 -62.70
N ALA A 635 -11.98 5.64 -63.72
CA ALA A 635 -11.60 5.89 -65.10
C ALA A 635 -11.63 7.40 -65.43
N SER A 636 -11.19 7.72 -66.65
CA SER A 636 -11.25 9.05 -67.28
C SER A 636 -10.33 10.14 -66.70
N ASN A 637 -9.14 10.26 -67.29
CA ASN A 637 -8.96 11.33 -68.28
C ASN A 637 -7.88 10.98 -69.31
N SER A 638 -8.28 10.95 -70.57
CA SER A 638 -7.36 11.15 -71.70
C SER A 638 -6.83 12.59 -71.68
N PRO A 639 -5.64 12.83 -72.22
CA PRO A 639 -5.65 13.54 -73.51
C PRO A 639 -4.60 13.04 -74.52
N ASP A 640 -4.99 13.15 -75.80
CA ASP A 640 -4.20 13.39 -77.02
C ASP A 640 -2.93 12.58 -77.38
N ALA A 641 -2.89 12.23 -78.68
CA ALA A 641 -1.85 11.58 -79.49
C ALA A 641 -1.75 10.04 -79.44
#